data_AF-A0A5A7VA17-F1
#
_entry.id   AF-A0A5A7VA17-F1
#
_cell.length_a   1.000
_cell.length_b   1.000
_cell.length_c   1.000
_cell.angle_alpha   90.00
_cell.angle_beta   90.00
_cell.angle_gamma   90.00
#
_symmetry.space_group_name_H-M   'P 1'
#
loop_
_entity.id
_entity.type
_entity.pdbx_description
1 polymer ?
#
loop_
_entity_poly.entity_id
_entity_poly.type
_entity_poly.pdbx_seq_one_letter_code
_entity_poly.pdbx_strand_id
1 'polypeptide(L)'
;MAMAMGALFLYIPLFLVLYLLTKHFLHNIRNLPPTPFPSLPILGHLHLLNKPIYRALYNISNRYGPVVFLRLGSRSVLIVSSASAAEECLTKNDIIFANRPRLLLSKCFGYNNTNLVWSSYGDIWRNLRRICTVEILSTHRLHMLSVVRFEEVRSLIQRLLKRENQVVNMKHVFFDLSFNLMLRMIVGKRFYGDDVDDVEEAKLFRELQAKSSHLSGKSNMGDFIPLMSWLGFDSTLEKEMMDCQNGRDALMQSLIEQHRRRRIVEIDDSFRDGRKKTLIEVLLELQESEPEQYNDETIRGLMLLMLVAGTETSGSIMEWALSLLLNHPEILKKAQIEIDNQVGNQRPIEESDMARLPYLRGIINETLRMYPPAPLLVPHESSQDCSVGGYHVPRGTMLYINIWAIQNDPKIWAHPKEFDPDRFNDVESEKYKFNLMPFGLGRRGCPGEGLGLRMIGLVLGSLIQCFEWERPTEELAGRAFHRVLSAPISVISPSSAPSRTAHRHTMSPTCDNSYSAIVFCCLVGFNLLGMILSSSVDSRDLDYQQRPVLLPLYISPTNSTHRRVFDRDHRLRHLQNLVKPHSSNARMRLHDDLLTNGYYTTRLWIGTPPQEFALIVDTGSTVTYVPCSNCVECGNHQDPRFQPELSSTYQPVKCNVDCNCDENGVQCTYERRYAEMSTSSGVLAEDVMSFGKESELVPQRAVFGCETMETGDLYTQRADGIMGLGRGTLSVMDQLVGKGVVSNSFSLCYGGMDVGGGAMVLGGISSPPGMVFSHSDPSRSPYYNIELKEIHVAGKPLKLNPRTFDGKYGAILDSGTTYAYFPEKAYYAFKDAIMKKISFLKQINGPDPNFKDICFSGAGRYFYFLLGASYFRFILSGLIVEHLFFCARDVTELPKVFPEVDMVFADGQKISLSPENYLFRHTKVSGAYCLGIFKNGNDQTTLLGGIIVRNTLVTYNRENSTIGFWKTNCSELWKNLHYLSPAPPPAPLPSHVLNTSKEVPPPGSPSVPFLSGEFQVGVITFNMMLHVNKSSVKLNITELAEFIANELEVSVSQVHVLNFTSGETDFFIRWAIFPADSAGYISNSTAMDIISRLKEHDLQLPEKFGSYQLVELNVEPPLKKTWMEQHFWSIMTIGLAVTLVVGLAAGSTWLIWRYRRRDMSSYEPVGVVGPEQELQPI
;
A
#
# COMPACT_ATOMS: atom_id res chain seq x y z
N MET A 1 5.08 -48.63 -37.69
CA MET A 1 4.70 -48.16 -36.34
C MET A 1 5.84 -48.27 -35.32
N ALA A 2 6.41 -49.44 -35.04
CA ALA A 2 7.41 -49.62 -33.97
C ALA A 2 8.58 -48.60 -33.97
N MET A 3 9.22 -48.36 -35.14
CA MET A 3 10.30 -47.34 -35.24
C MET A 3 9.83 -45.91 -34.96
N ALA A 4 8.59 -45.55 -35.34
CA ALA A 4 8.04 -44.22 -35.06
C ALA A 4 7.73 -44.04 -33.56
N MET A 5 7.31 -45.11 -32.86
CA MET A 5 7.17 -45.10 -31.41
C MET A 5 8.53 -45.00 -30.71
N GLY A 6 9.53 -45.79 -31.13
CA GLY A 6 10.89 -45.72 -30.58
C GLY A 6 11.54 -44.34 -30.75
N ALA A 7 11.32 -43.69 -31.90
CA ALA A 7 11.71 -42.31 -32.12
C ALA A 7 11.00 -41.34 -31.15
N LEU A 8 9.70 -41.51 -30.91
CA LEU A 8 8.94 -40.69 -29.94
C LEU A 8 9.52 -40.78 -28.52
N PHE A 9 9.91 -41.99 -28.09
CA PHE A 9 10.53 -42.21 -26.77
C PHE A 9 11.89 -41.51 -26.60
N LEU A 10 12.60 -41.21 -27.69
CA LEU A 10 13.87 -40.44 -27.66
C LEU A 10 13.64 -38.94 -27.82
N TYR A 11 12.70 -38.52 -28.67
CA TYR A 11 12.45 -37.09 -28.93
C TYR A 11 11.72 -36.39 -27.78
N ILE A 12 10.83 -37.06 -27.04
CA ILE A 12 10.14 -36.47 -25.89
C ILE A 12 11.12 -36.03 -24.77
N PRO A 13 12.02 -36.88 -24.25
CA PRO A 13 12.99 -36.45 -23.23
C PRO A 13 13.97 -35.42 -23.78
N LEU A 14 14.42 -35.52 -25.03
CA LEU A 14 15.29 -34.51 -25.65
C LEU A 14 14.60 -33.13 -25.75
N PHE A 15 13.34 -33.09 -26.20
CA PHE A 15 12.54 -31.87 -26.24
C PHE A 15 12.30 -31.30 -24.83
N LEU A 16 12.03 -32.16 -23.85
CA LEU A 16 11.80 -31.74 -22.46
C LEU A 16 13.09 -31.18 -21.82
N VAL A 17 14.25 -31.79 -22.08
CA VAL A 17 15.56 -31.25 -21.67
C VAL A 17 15.83 -29.91 -22.36
N LEU A 18 15.63 -29.80 -23.67
CA LEU A 18 15.81 -28.55 -24.41
C LEU A 18 14.86 -27.45 -23.92
N TYR A 19 13.60 -27.77 -23.64
CA TYR A 19 12.62 -26.86 -23.04
C TYR A 19 13.06 -26.38 -21.65
N LEU A 20 13.55 -27.28 -20.79
CA LEU A 20 14.04 -26.92 -19.46
C LEU A 20 15.29 -26.03 -19.52
N LEU A 21 16.25 -26.34 -20.41
CA LEU A 21 17.47 -25.57 -20.61
C LEU A 21 17.18 -24.19 -21.20
N THR A 22 16.37 -24.10 -22.27
CA THR A 22 15.98 -22.82 -22.87
C THR A 22 15.19 -21.95 -21.89
N LYS A 23 14.27 -22.52 -21.10
CA LYS A 23 13.55 -21.81 -20.04
C LYS A 23 14.50 -21.30 -18.95
N HIS A 24 15.48 -22.09 -18.54
CA HIS A 24 16.50 -21.67 -17.56
C HIS A 24 17.41 -20.55 -18.10
N PHE A 25 17.83 -20.64 -19.37
CA PHE A 25 18.63 -19.60 -20.03
C PHE A 25 17.86 -18.28 -20.19
N LEU A 26 16.59 -18.35 -20.64
CA LEU A 26 15.69 -17.19 -20.73
C LEU A 26 15.39 -16.55 -19.38
N HIS A 27 15.36 -17.33 -18.29
CA HIS A 27 15.20 -16.83 -16.93
C HIS A 27 16.37 -15.93 -16.53
N ASN A 28 17.60 -16.37 -16.81
CA ASN A 28 18.82 -15.63 -16.50
C ASN A 28 18.96 -14.36 -17.36
N ILE A 29 18.65 -14.43 -18.67
CA ILE A 29 18.66 -13.25 -19.57
C ILE A 29 17.72 -12.14 -19.07
N ARG A 30 16.58 -12.51 -18.48
CA ARG A 30 15.56 -11.57 -17.99
C ARG A 30 15.87 -10.99 -16.60
N ASN A 31 17.02 -11.31 -16.01
CA ASN A 31 17.40 -10.94 -14.64
C ASN A 31 16.28 -11.23 -13.60
N LEU A 32 15.62 -12.37 -13.74
CA LEU A 32 14.61 -12.83 -12.77
C LEU A 32 15.30 -13.39 -11.51
N PRO A 33 14.66 -13.32 -10.31
CA PRO A 33 15.27 -13.82 -9.08
C PRO A 33 15.61 -15.31 -9.16
N PRO A 34 16.60 -15.81 -8.40
CA PRO A 34 17.00 -17.22 -8.38
C PRO A 34 15.81 -18.18 -8.30
N THR A 35 15.87 -19.27 -9.07
CA THR A 35 14.82 -20.30 -9.13
C THR A 35 15.41 -21.70 -8.90
N PRO A 36 14.71 -22.58 -8.16
CA PRO A 36 15.00 -24.00 -8.19
C PRO A 36 14.93 -24.56 -9.62
N PHE A 37 15.80 -25.53 -9.91
CA PHE A 37 15.82 -26.28 -11.16
C PHE A 37 15.71 -27.78 -10.84
N PRO A 38 14.90 -28.58 -11.60
CA PRO A 38 14.12 -28.19 -12.77
C PRO A 38 12.73 -27.60 -12.45
N SER A 39 12.29 -26.67 -13.31
CA SER A 39 10.94 -26.13 -13.28
C SER A 39 10.00 -26.95 -14.18
N LEU A 40 9.38 -28.00 -13.61
CA LEU A 40 8.61 -29.00 -14.37
C LEU A 40 7.53 -28.37 -15.28
N PRO A 41 7.30 -28.89 -16.51
CA PRO A 41 6.21 -28.43 -17.36
C PRO A 41 4.85 -28.54 -16.68
N ILE A 42 3.98 -27.56 -16.89
CA ILE A 42 2.64 -27.40 -16.30
C ILE A 42 2.63 -27.24 -14.77
N LEU A 43 3.24 -28.15 -14.01
CA LEU A 43 3.24 -28.19 -12.54
C LEU A 43 4.17 -27.13 -11.90
N GLY A 44 5.26 -26.77 -12.57
CA GLY A 44 6.31 -25.92 -12.03
C GLY A 44 6.91 -26.50 -10.74
N HIS A 45 6.93 -25.72 -9.67
CA HIS A 45 7.51 -26.04 -8.37
C HIS A 45 6.49 -26.48 -7.31
N LEU A 46 5.22 -26.76 -7.68
CA LEU A 46 4.22 -27.27 -6.74
C LEU A 46 4.69 -28.56 -6.03
N HIS A 47 5.51 -29.37 -6.71
CA HIS A 47 6.14 -30.58 -6.16
C HIS A 47 7.17 -30.32 -5.03
N LEU A 48 7.61 -29.07 -4.82
CA LEU A 48 8.52 -28.69 -3.73
C LEU A 48 7.77 -28.24 -2.46
N LEU A 49 6.44 -28.07 -2.52
CA LEU A 49 5.64 -27.55 -1.41
C LEU A 49 5.18 -28.66 -0.47
N ASN A 50 5.94 -28.87 0.60
CA ASN A 50 5.54 -29.71 1.74
C ASN A 50 4.86 -28.88 2.83
N LYS A 51 3.98 -29.50 3.63
CA LYS A 51 3.37 -28.86 4.81
C LYS A 51 4.30 -28.99 6.04
N PRO A 52 4.48 -27.94 6.85
CA PRO A 52 3.90 -26.59 6.72
C PRO A 52 4.64 -25.75 5.68
N ILE A 53 3.87 -25.04 4.84
CA ILE A 53 4.37 -24.37 3.62
C ILE A 53 5.46 -23.34 3.93
N TYR A 54 5.33 -22.56 5.01
CA TYR A 54 6.32 -21.53 5.37
C TYR A 54 7.71 -22.11 5.67
N ARG A 55 7.82 -23.33 6.20
CA ARG A 55 9.10 -24.02 6.41
C ARG A 55 9.66 -24.60 5.11
N ALA A 56 8.80 -25.11 4.23
CA ALA A 56 9.23 -25.55 2.90
C ALA A 56 9.79 -24.38 2.07
N LEU A 57 9.12 -23.22 2.11
CA LEU A 57 9.58 -21.98 1.47
C LEU A 57 10.86 -21.44 2.10
N TYR A 58 11.01 -21.51 3.43
CA TYR A 58 12.27 -21.17 4.12
C TYR A 58 13.44 -22.08 3.69
N ASN A 59 13.22 -23.40 3.62
CA ASN A 59 14.27 -24.34 3.16
C ASN A 59 14.71 -24.06 1.72
N ILE A 60 13.80 -23.53 0.89
CA ILE A 60 14.10 -23.08 -0.47
C ILE A 60 14.90 -21.77 -0.43
N SER A 61 14.45 -20.73 0.28
CA SER A 61 15.18 -19.44 0.34
C SER A 61 16.55 -19.57 1.01
N ASN A 62 16.71 -20.41 2.03
CA ASN A 62 18.01 -20.70 2.62
C ASN A 62 19.01 -21.38 1.65
N ARG A 63 18.51 -22.00 0.55
CA ARG A 63 19.36 -22.62 -0.48
C ARG A 63 19.59 -21.73 -1.71
N TYR A 64 18.62 -20.90 -2.08
CA TYR A 64 18.65 -20.11 -3.32
C TYR A 64 18.82 -18.59 -3.11
N GLY A 65 18.81 -18.13 -1.86
CA GLY A 65 18.88 -16.71 -1.49
C GLY A 65 17.56 -16.17 -0.95
N PRO A 66 17.57 -14.98 -0.32
CA PRO A 66 16.39 -14.45 0.38
C PRO A 66 15.26 -13.97 -0.54
N VAL A 67 15.51 -13.83 -1.84
CA VAL A 67 14.52 -13.46 -2.87
C VAL A 67 14.50 -14.57 -3.92
N VAL A 68 13.45 -15.39 -3.93
CA VAL A 68 13.35 -16.57 -4.82
C VAL A 68 12.14 -16.47 -5.72
N PHE A 69 12.34 -16.75 -7.01
CA PHE A 69 11.26 -16.89 -7.97
C PHE A 69 10.80 -18.34 -8.06
N LEU A 70 9.49 -18.56 -7.87
CA LEU A 70 8.83 -19.85 -8.06
C LEU A 70 7.75 -19.76 -9.13
N ARG A 71 7.50 -20.90 -9.77
CA ARG A 71 6.37 -21.09 -10.69
C ARG A 71 5.41 -22.10 -10.08
N LEU A 72 4.31 -21.66 -9.48
CA LEU A 72 3.31 -22.56 -8.93
C LEU A 72 2.22 -22.80 -9.98
N GLY A 73 2.38 -23.88 -10.74
CA GLY A 73 1.57 -24.15 -11.92
C GLY A 73 1.72 -23.06 -13.00
N SER A 74 0.63 -22.36 -13.30
CA SER A 74 0.63 -21.18 -14.17
C SER A 74 0.99 -19.87 -13.48
N ARG A 75 1.05 -19.81 -12.14
CA ARG A 75 1.34 -18.56 -11.40
C ARG A 75 2.82 -18.32 -11.20
N SER A 76 3.27 -17.10 -11.48
CA SER A 76 4.54 -16.57 -11.01
C SER A 76 4.42 -16.19 -9.54
N VAL A 77 5.36 -16.63 -8.72
CA VAL A 77 5.36 -16.41 -7.27
C VAL A 77 6.73 -15.93 -6.82
N LEU A 78 6.79 -14.82 -6.09
CA LEU A 78 7.98 -14.28 -5.46
C LEU A 78 7.96 -14.64 -3.97
N ILE A 79 9.04 -15.23 -3.47
CA ILE A 79 9.24 -15.52 -2.05
C ILE A 79 10.30 -14.56 -1.53
N VAL A 80 9.94 -13.79 -0.52
CA VAL A 80 10.85 -12.90 0.21
C VAL A 80 11.07 -13.45 1.62
N SER A 81 12.32 -13.52 2.06
CA SER A 81 12.72 -14.09 3.36
C SER A 81 13.83 -13.29 4.07
N SER A 82 14.07 -12.04 3.67
CA SER A 82 14.93 -11.09 4.41
C SER A 82 14.18 -9.78 4.68
N ALA A 83 14.54 -9.12 5.78
CA ALA A 83 13.97 -7.83 6.19
C ALA A 83 14.05 -6.77 5.08
N SER A 84 15.24 -6.51 4.54
CA SER A 84 15.48 -5.48 3.51
C SER A 84 14.69 -5.67 2.21
N ALA A 85 14.47 -6.91 1.79
CA ALA A 85 13.65 -7.19 0.60
C ALA A 85 12.14 -7.11 0.93
N ALA A 86 11.75 -7.39 2.18
CA ALA A 86 10.36 -7.21 2.64
C ALA A 86 10.03 -5.72 2.78
N GLU A 87 10.95 -4.93 3.31
CA GLU A 87 10.95 -3.48 3.31
C GLU A 87 10.79 -2.92 1.89
N GLU A 88 11.67 -3.27 0.94
CA GLU A 88 11.54 -2.80 -0.47
C GLU A 88 10.17 -3.16 -1.09
N CYS A 89 9.58 -4.30 -0.73
CA CYS A 89 8.23 -4.67 -1.16
C CYS A 89 7.10 -3.87 -0.49
N LEU A 90 7.27 -3.44 0.77
CA LEU A 90 6.22 -2.83 1.60
C LEU A 90 6.37 -1.30 1.78
N THR A 91 7.48 -0.71 1.34
CA THR A 91 7.74 0.74 1.30
C THR A 91 7.85 1.22 -0.15
N LYS A 92 9.01 1.06 -0.80
CA LYS A 92 9.31 1.52 -2.16
C LYS A 92 8.34 0.99 -3.24
N ASN A 93 7.90 -0.26 -3.10
CA ASN A 93 6.94 -0.88 -4.01
C ASN A 93 5.54 -1.07 -3.37
N ASP A 94 5.18 -0.31 -2.32
CA ASP A 94 3.98 -0.54 -1.52
C ASP A 94 2.68 -0.59 -2.35
N ILE A 95 2.46 0.39 -3.24
CA ILE A 95 1.31 0.50 -4.13
C ILE A 95 1.37 -0.58 -5.22
N ILE A 96 2.56 -0.97 -5.66
CA ILE A 96 2.73 -2.00 -6.69
C ILE A 96 2.29 -3.36 -6.13
N PHE A 97 2.73 -3.71 -4.92
CA PHE A 97 2.31 -4.92 -4.23
C PHE A 97 1.00 -4.75 -3.43
N ALA A 98 0.31 -3.61 -3.50
CA ALA A 98 -0.94 -3.41 -2.79
C ALA A 98 -2.13 -4.22 -3.35
N ASN A 99 -1.98 -4.98 -4.45
CA ASN A 99 -3.01 -5.87 -4.97
C ASN A 99 -3.02 -7.25 -4.29
N ARG A 100 -4.06 -8.03 -4.57
CA ARG A 100 -4.31 -9.35 -3.99
C ARG A 100 -4.60 -10.36 -5.09
N PRO A 101 -4.04 -11.58 -5.03
CA PRO A 101 -4.27 -12.61 -6.02
C PRO A 101 -5.71 -13.14 -5.94
N ARG A 102 -6.34 -13.32 -7.09
CA ARG A 102 -7.68 -13.94 -7.19
C ARG A 102 -7.56 -15.46 -7.00
N LEU A 103 -8.14 -15.99 -5.93
CA LEU A 103 -8.14 -17.40 -5.54
C LEU A 103 -9.59 -17.88 -5.31
N LEU A 104 -9.85 -19.19 -5.26
CA LEU A 104 -11.19 -19.71 -4.97
C LEU A 104 -11.69 -19.25 -3.59
N LEU A 105 -10.81 -19.25 -2.58
CA LEU A 105 -11.11 -18.77 -1.23
C LEU A 105 -11.56 -17.29 -1.22
N SER A 106 -10.91 -16.43 -2.01
CA SER A 106 -11.24 -15.01 -2.11
C SER A 106 -12.43 -14.74 -3.03
N LYS A 107 -12.76 -15.65 -3.94
CA LYS A 107 -14.00 -15.63 -4.72
C LYS A 107 -15.21 -15.89 -3.83
N CYS A 108 -15.20 -16.95 -3.03
CA CYS A 108 -16.32 -17.30 -2.15
C CYS A 108 -16.31 -16.41 -0.88
N PHE A 109 -15.42 -16.68 0.08
CA PHE A 109 -15.42 -15.98 1.37
C PHE A 109 -14.88 -14.53 1.31
N GLY A 110 -14.41 -14.07 0.15
CA GLY A 110 -14.02 -12.69 -0.11
C GLY A 110 -15.05 -11.85 -0.86
N TYR A 111 -16.28 -12.34 -1.05
CA TYR A 111 -17.35 -11.68 -1.81
C TYR A 111 -16.89 -11.30 -3.23
N ASN A 112 -16.46 -12.29 -4.01
CA ASN A 112 -15.87 -12.10 -5.33
C ASN A 112 -14.68 -11.12 -5.35
N ASN A 113 -13.84 -11.16 -4.30
CA ASN A 113 -12.69 -10.26 -4.10
C ASN A 113 -13.05 -8.78 -3.86
N THR A 114 -14.21 -8.46 -3.26
CA THR A 114 -14.57 -7.08 -2.90
C THR A 114 -14.26 -6.72 -1.45
N ASN A 115 -14.15 -7.70 -0.54
CA ASN A 115 -13.93 -7.42 0.88
C ASN A 115 -12.54 -6.80 1.19
N LEU A 116 -12.36 -6.21 2.38
CA LEU A 116 -11.16 -5.46 2.76
C LEU A 116 -9.83 -6.25 2.66
N VAL A 117 -9.86 -7.58 2.88
CA VAL A 117 -8.65 -8.41 2.82
C VAL A 117 -8.25 -8.73 1.39
N TRP A 118 -9.23 -9.06 0.54
CA TRP A 118 -9.02 -9.64 -0.79
C TRP A 118 -9.21 -8.67 -1.96
N SER A 119 -9.80 -7.49 -1.74
CA SER A 119 -9.87 -6.45 -2.76
C SER A 119 -8.48 -5.96 -3.17
N SER A 120 -8.30 -5.76 -4.47
CA SER A 120 -7.14 -5.07 -5.02
C SER A 120 -7.15 -3.58 -4.64
N TYR A 121 -6.01 -2.91 -4.76
CA TYR A 121 -5.90 -1.48 -4.44
C TYR A 121 -6.76 -0.64 -5.38
N GLY A 122 -7.54 0.29 -4.82
CA GLY A 122 -8.55 1.08 -5.53
C GLY A 122 -9.57 1.67 -4.56
N ASP A 123 -10.61 2.34 -5.08
CA ASP A 123 -11.59 3.07 -4.26
C ASP A 123 -12.33 2.18 -3.26
N ILE A 124 -12.77 0.99 -3.68
CA ILE A 124 -13.46 0.02 -2.80
C ILE A 124 -12.57 -0.30 -1.59
N TRP A 125 -11.32 -0.70 -1.83
CA TRP A 125 -10.39 -1.03 -0.75
C TRP A 125 -10.07 0.19 0.13
N ARG A 126 -9.78 1.35 -0.47
CA ARG A 126 -9.48 2.59 0.27
C ARG A 126 -10.64 2.99 1.19
N ASN A 127 -11.86 2.91 0.70
CA ASN A 127 -13.06 3.20 1.47
C ASN A 127 -13.22 2.20 2.64
N LEU A 128 -13.23 0.89 2.37
CA LEU A 128 -13.33 -0.13 3.41
C LEU A 128 -12.21 0.03 4.46
N ARG A 129 -10.99 0.38 4.03
CA ARG A 129 -9.86 0.62 4.93
C ARG A 129 -10.06 1.85 5.81
N ARG A 130 -10.56 2.96 5.25
CA ARG A 130 -10.92 4.17 5.99
C ARG A 130 -11.96 3.85 7.05
N ILE A 131 -13.07 3.22 6.67
CA ILE A 131 -14.17 2.84 7.57
C ILE A 131 -13.63 2.00 8.74
N CYS A 132 -12.90 0.91 8.44
CA CYS A 132 -12.37 0.05 9.49
C CYS A 132 -11.37 0.74 10.41
N THR A 133 -10.53 1.64 9.89
CA THR A 133 -9.51 2.33 10.69
C THR A 133 -10.12 3.44 11.55
N VAL A 134 -11.09 4.21 11.02
CA VAL A 134 -11.66 5.39 11.70
C VAL A 134 -12.84 5.01 12.59
N GLU A 135 -13.83 4.31 12.05
CA GLU A 135 -15.14 4.09 12.68
C GLU A 135 -15.16 2.86 13.61
N ILE A 136 -14.23 1.92 13.41
CA ILE A 136 -14.20 0.62 14.11
C ILE A 136 -13.00 0.51 15.05
N LEU A 137 -11.78 0.67 14.50
CA LEU A 137 -10.53 0.26 15.16
C LEU A 137 -9.65 1.45 15.61
N SER A 138 -10.14 2.69 15.51
CA SER A 138 -9.42 3.86 16.00
C SER A 138 -9.24 3.80 17.53
N THR A 139 -8.14 4.36 18.05
CA THR A 139 -7.84 4.37 19.50
C THR A 139 -9.02 4.88 20.34
N HIS A 140 -9.75 5.88 19.84
CA HIS A 140 -10.98 6.38 20.48
C HIS A 140 -12.10 5.31 20.52
N ARG A 141 -12.40 4.64 19.41
CA ARG A 141 -13.42 3.58 19.35
C ARG A 141 -13.03 2.36 20.18
N LEU A 142 -11.75 1.98 20.17
CA LEU A 142 -11.23 0.91 21.03
C LEU A 142 -11.34 1.26 22.51
N HIS A 143 -10.97 2.48 22.92
CA HIS A 143 -11.14 2.96 24.29
C HIS A 143 -12.63 3.04 24.70
N MET A 144 -13.51 3.45 23.78
CA MET A 144 -14.95 3.45 24.05
C MET A 144 -15.49 2.05 24.35
N LEU A 145 -14.97 1.01 23.68
CA LEU A 145 -15.39 -0.39 23.85
C LEU A 145 -14.53 -1.19 24.86
N SER A 146 -13.67 -0.54 25.66
CA SER A 146 -12.80 -1.22 26.66
C SER A 146 -13.59 -2.01 27.70
N VAL A 147 -14.75 -1.50 28.13
CA VAL A 147 -15.63 -2.16 29.10
C VAL A 147 -16.06 -3.56 28.64
N VAL A 148 -16.32 -3.74 27.33
CA VAL A 148 -16.64 -5.06 26.76
C VAL A 148 -15.49 -6.03 26.95
N ARG A 149 -14.24 -5.56 26.78
CA ARG A 149 -13.03 -6.39 26.95
C ARG A 149 -12.83 -6.77 28.41
N PHE A 150 -12.89 -5.78 29.31
CA PHE A 150 -12.80 -6.00 30.75
C PHE A 150 -13.85 -7.01 31.26
N GLU A 151 -15.10 -6.90 30.81
CA GLU A 151 -16.18 -7.80 31.22
C GLU A 151 -16.01 -9.25 30.75
N GLU A 152 -15.61 -9.50 29.50
CA GLU A 152 -15.38 -10.88 29.03
C GLU A 152 -14.17 -11.50 29.72
N VAL A 153 -13.09 -10.74 29.94
CA VAL A 153 -11.94 -11.22 30.70
C VAL A 153 -12.34 -11.53 32.14
N ARG A 154 -13.10 -10.66 32.81
CA ARG A 154 -13.65 -10.94 34.15
C ARG A 154 -14.54 -12.18 34.16
N SER A 155 -15.40 -12.38 33.15
CA SER A 155 -16.22 -13.60 33.00
C SER A 155 -15.36 -14.85 32.79
N LEU A 156 -14.27 -14.75 32.03
CA LEU A 156 -13.28 -15.82 31.89
C LEU A 156 -12.65 -16.18 33.24
N ILE A 157 -12.11 -15.21 33.97
CA ILE A 157 -11.50 -15.45 35.30
C ILE A 157 -12.53 -16.11 36.24
N GLN A 158 -13.77 -15.61 36.28
CA GLN A 158 -14.85 -16.20 37.07
C GLN A 158 -15.21 -17.65 36.66
N ARG A 159 -15.14 -18.00 35.37
CA ARG A 159 -15.35 -19.37 34.90
C ARG A 159 -14.17 -20.30 35.20
N LEU A 160 -12.94 -19.79 35.19
CA LEU A 160 -11.75 -20.55 35.56
C LEU A 160 -11.65 -20.79 37.07
N LEU A 161 -12.01 -19.81 37.91
CA LEU A 161 -12.10 -19.97 39.38
C LEU A 161 -13.09 -21.08 39.77
N LYS A 162 -14.20 -21.26 39.05
CA LYS A 162 -15.14 -22.38 39.24
C LYS A 162 -14.56 -23.76 38.86
N ARG A 163 -13.36 -23.80 38.28
CA ARG A 163 -12.65 -25.01 37.81
C ARG A 163 -11.26 -25.14 38.44
N GLU A 164 -11.09 -24.57 39.63
CA GLU A 164 -9.89 -24.73 40.45
C GLU A 164 -9.50 -26.22 40.56
N ASN A 165 -8.20 -26.52 40.47
CA ASN A 165 -7.64 -27.88 40.49
C ASN A 165 -8.11 -28.82 39.35
N GLN A 166 -8.66 -28.29 38.25
CA GLN A 166 -9.03 -29.07 37.05
C GLN A 166 -8.10 -28.78 35.86
N VAL A 167 -7.85 -29.81 35.04
CA VAL A 167 -7.14 -29.65 33.76
C VAL A 167 -8.07 -28.98 32.73
N VAL A 168 -7.70 -27.77 32.29
CA VAL A 168 -8.47 -26.98 31.31
C VAL A 168 -7.75 -26.90 29.96
N ASN A 169 -8.46 -27.19 28.86
CA ASN A 169 -7.91 -26.99 27.52
C ASN A 169 -8.01 -25.51 27.12
N MET A 170 -6.93 -24.75 27.38
CA MET A 170 -6.90 -23.30 27.18
C MET A 170 -7.05 -22.86 25.72
N LYS A 171 -6.78 -23.71 24.72
CA LYS A 171 -7.01 -23.41 23.30
C LYS A 171 -8.47 -23.03 23.01
N HIS A 172 -9.40 -23.86 23.49
CA HIS A 172 -10.84 -23.58 23.31
C HIS A 172 -11.25 -22.37 24.13
N VAL A 173 -10.72 -22.23 25.35
CA VAL A 173 -11.00 -21.07 26.22
C VAL A 173 -10.60 -19.75 25.57
N PHE A 174 -9.42 -19.68 24.94
CA PHE A 174 -8.94 -18.49 24.22
C PHE A 174 -9.71 -18.21 22.92
N PHE A 175 -10.12 -19.26 22.19
CA PHE A 175 -10.98 -19.13 21.02
C PHE A 175 -12.36 -18.58 21.40
N ASP A 176 -13.04 -19.22 22.36
CA ASP A 176 -14.37 -18.82 22.85
C ASP A 176 -14.36 -17.39 23.39
N LEU A 177 -13.30 -17.02 24.13
CA LEU A 177 -13.07 -15.66 24.62
C LEU A 177 -12.94 -14.65 23.48
N SER A 178 -11.99 -14.86 22.56
CA SER A 178 -11.75 -13.93 21.45
C SER A 178 -12.97 -13.82 20.55
N PHE A 179 -13.70 -14.92 20.36
CA PHE A 179 -14.94 -14.94 19.61
C PHE A 179 -16.03 -14.11 20.27
N ASN A 180 -16.33 -14.33 21.57
CA ASN A 180 -17.32 -13.55 22.29
C ASN A 180 -16.92 -12.07 22.37
N LEU A 181 -15.64 -11.76 22.57
CA LEU A 181 -15.11 -10.40 22.57
C LEU A 181 -15.43 -9.68 21.26
N MET A 182 -15.07 -10.29 20.13
CA MET A 182 -15.37 -9.73 18.81
C MET A 182 -16.88 -9.66 18.56
N LEU A 183 -17.65 -10.70 18.87
CA LEU A 183 -19.10 -10.72 18.67
C LEU A 183 -19.81 -9.64 19.51
N ARG A 184 -19.40 -9.41 20.76
CA ARG A 184 -19.94 -8.33 21.60
C ARG A 184 -19.57 -6.95 21.08
N MET A 185 -18.36 -6.75 20.58
CA MET A 185 -17.98 -5.50 19.92
C MET A 185 -18.75 -5.28 18.61
N ILE A 186 -19.10 -6.36 17.90
CA ILE A 186 -19.75 -6.28 16.58
C ILE A 186 -21.28 -6.15 16.67
N VAL A 187 -21.96 -7.01 17.42
CA VAL A 187 -23.44 -7.09 17.55
C VAL A 187 -23.95 -7.13 19.00
N GLY A 188 -23.08 -7.04 20.00
CA GLY A 188 -23.48 -7.05 21.42
C GLY A 188 -23.88 -8.41 22.02
N LYS A 189 -23.83 -9.52 21.26
CA LYS A 189 -24.20 -10.88 21.72
C LYS A 189 -23.01 -11.74 22.16
N ARG A 190 -23.28 -12.85 22.85
CA ARG A 190 -22.36 -13.97 23.12
C ARG A 190 -22.91 -15.27 22.53
N PHE A 191 -22.04 -16.13 22.00
CA PHE A 191 -22.41 -17.48 21.52
C PHE A 191 -21.60 -18.62 22.17
N TYR A 192 -20.78 -18.31 23.18
CA TYR A 192 -20.06 -19.28 24.00
C TYR A 192 -20.19 -18.96 25.50
N GLY A 193 -20.14 -20.00 26.34
CA GLY A 193 -20.31 -19.87 27.80
C GLY A 193 -21.74 -20.12 28.28
N ASP A 194 -21.96 -19.88 29.58
CA ASP A 194 -23.22 -20.20 30.26
C ASP A 194 -24.30 -19.11 30.03
N ASP A 195 -23.86 -17.86 29.78
CA ASP A 195 -24.70 -16.67 29.57
C ASP A 195 -24.99 -16.42 28.07
N VAL A 196 -25.47 -17.43 27.34
CA VAL A 196 -25.84 -17.33 25.91
C VAL A 196 -27.36 -17.10 25.78
N ASP A 197 -27.75 -15.96 25.20
CA ASP A 197 -29.15 -15.53 25.10
C ASP A 197 -29.99 -16.44 24.18
N ASP A 198 -29.44 -16.82 23.02
CA ASP A 198 -30.10 -17.67 22.02
C ASP A 198 -29.21 -18.88 21.70
N VAL A 199 -29.57 -20.03 22.28
CA VAL A 199 -28.78 -21.27 22.21
C VAL A 199 -28.77 -21.88 20.81
N GLU A 200 -29.86 -21.75 20.04
CA GLU A 200 -29.99 -22.34 18.71
C GLU A 200 -29.33 -21.45 17.64
N GLU A 201 -29.49 -20.12 17.70
CA GLU A 201 -28.72 -19.19 16.86
C GLU A 201 -27.21 -19.37 17.11
N ALA A 202 -26.81 -19.47 18.37
CA ALA A 202 -25.42 -19.73 18.75
C ALA A 202 -24.93 -21.08 18.20
N LYS A 203 -25.74 -22.14 18.27
CA LYS A 203 -25.37 -23.47 17.76
C LYS A 203 -25.19 -23.47 16.24
N LEU A 204 -26.15 -22.91 15.50
CA LEU A 204 -26.05 -22.73 14.05
C LEU A 204 -24.81 -21.92 13.67
N PHE A 205 -24.50 -20.87 14.44
CA PHE A 205 -23.27 -20.10 14.24
C PHE A 205 -22.03 -20.99 14.35
N ARG A 206 -21.88 -21.72 15.47
CA ARG A 206 -20.70 -22.54 15.74
C ARG A 206 -20.49 -23.61 14.67
N GLU A 207 -21.57 -24.22 14.18
CA GLU A 207 -21.53 -25.18 13.06
C GLU A 207 -21.05 -24.53 11.74
N LEU A 208 -21.60 -23.35 11.39
CA LEU A 208 -21.17 -22.59 10.20
C LEU A 208 -19.72 -22.10 10.30
N GLN A 209 -19.28 -21.67 11.48
CA GLN A 209 -17.90 -21.22 11.72
C GLN A 209 -16.93 -22.40 11.60
N ALA A 210 -17.22 -23.54 12.22
CA ALA A 210 -16.40 -24.75 12.11
C ALA A 210 -16.28 -25.23 10.64
N LYS A 211 -17.41 -25.23 9.90
CA LYS A 211 -17.41 -25.53 8.46
C LYS A 211 -16.58 -24.52 7.66
N SER A 212 -16.68 -23.23 7.97
CA SER A 212 -15.91 -22.16 7.31
C SER A 212 -14.41 -22.33 7.51
N SER A 213 -13.94 -22.58 8.73
CA SER A 213 -12.52 -22.78 9.02
C SER A 213 -12.00 -24.07 8.38
N HIS A 214 -12.77 -25.17 8.39
CA HIS A 214 -12.42 -26.41 7.70
C HIS A 214 -12.25 -26.22 6.18
N LEU A 215 -13.20 -25.54 5.53
CA LEU A 215 -13.14 -25.29 4.08
C LEU A 215 -12.01 -24.32 3.72
N SER A 216 -11.77 -23.29 4.52
CA SER A 216 -10.67 -22.33 4.30
C SER A 216 -9.28 -22.98 4.34
N GLY A 217 -9.13 -24.10 5.07
CA GLY A 217 -7.89 -24.88 5.13
C GLY A 217 -7.67 -25.86 3.97
N LYS A 218 -8.66 -26.07 3.08
CA LYS A 218 -8.52 -26.94 1.90
C LYS A 218 -7.71 -26.24 0.81
N SER A 219 -6.71 -26.92 0.25
CA SER A 219 -5.87 -26.40 -0.84
C SER A 219 -6.55 -26.64 -2.19
N ASN A 220 -6.78 -25.60 -2.98
CA ASN A 220 -7.29 -25.73 -4.35
C ASN A 220 -6.14 -25.88 -5.37
N MET A 221 -6.15 -26.94 -6.17
CA MET A 221 -5.20 -27.07 -7.29
C MET A 221 -5.59 -26.20 -8.49
N GLY A 222 -6.89 -25.89 -8.65
CA GLY A 222 -7.42 -25.03 -9.72
C GLY A 222 -6.83 -23.62 -9.71
N ASP A 223 -6.60 -23.06 -8.51
CA ASP A 223 -5.94 -21.76 -8.31
C ASP A 223 -4.58 -21.67 -9.00
N PHE A 224 -3.85 -22.79 -9.12
CA PHE A 224 -2.52 -22.87 -9.72
C PHE A 224 -2.52 -23.52 -11.11
N ILE A 225 -3.48 -24.39 -11.42
CA ILE A 225 -3.57 -25.11 -12.70
C ILE A 225 -4.96 -24.87 -13.29
N PRO A 226 -5.17 -23.79 -14.08
CA PRO A 226 -6.50 -23.40 -14.58
C PRO A 226 -7.22 -24.47 -15.41
N LEU A 227 -6.46 -25.40 -16.02
CA LEU A 227 -7.03 -26.55 -16.73
C LEU A 227 -7.82 -27.48 -15.79
N MET A 228 -7.43 -27.59 -14.52
CA MET A 228 -8.17 -28.38 -13.53
C MET A 228 -9.52 -27.74 -13.18
N SER A 229 -9.57 -26.41 -13.03
CA SER A 229 -10.85 -25.69 -12.87
C SER A 229 -11.73 -25.82 -14.10
N TRP A 230 -11.16 -25.71 -15.30
CA TRP A 230 -11.90 -25.89 -16.55
C TRP A 230 -12.50 -27.31 -16.71
N LEU A 231 -11.80 -28.33 -16.21
CA LEU A 231 -12.28 -29.71 -16.14
C LEU A 231 -13.22 -29.97 -14.93
N GLY A 232 -13.49 -28.95 -14.10
CA GLY A 232 -14.43 -29.04 -12.97
C GLY A 232 -13.89 -29.76 -11.73
N PHE A 233 -12.57 -29.98 -11.60
CA PHE A 233 -12.01 -30.70 -10.44
C PHE A 233 -12.21 -29.97 -9.10
N ASP A 234 -12.40 -28.65 -9.11
CA ASP A 234 -12.68 -27.83 -7.94
C ASP A 234 -14.19 -27.55 -7.72
N SER A 235 -15.06 -27.97 -8.64
CA SER A 235 -16.51 -27.69 -8.59
C SER A 235 -17.20 -28.15 -7.29
N THR A 236 -16.79 -29.29 -6.73
CA THR A 236 -17.30 -29.78 -5.44
C THR A 236 -16.87 -28.87 -4.28
N LEU A 237 -15.60 -28.42 -4.28
CA LEU A 237 -15.07 -27.53 -3.25
C LEU A 237 -15.69 -26.13 -3.35
N GLU A 238 -15.81 -25.61 -4.56
CA GLU A 238 -16.50 -24.35 -4.85
C GLU A 238 -17.95 -24.40 -4.38
N LYS A 239 -18.67 -25.49 -4.67
CA LYS A 239 -20.03 -25.69 -4.15
C LYS A 239 -20.08 -25.72 -2.62
N GLU A 240 -19.24 -26.53 -1.97
CA GLU A 240 -19.18 -26.59 -0.50
C GLU A 240 -18.93 -25.21 0.14
N MET A 241 -18.05 -24.40 -0.48
CA MET A 241 -17.74 -23.03 -0.07
C MET A 241 -18.92 -22.07 -0.29
N MET A 242 -19.57 -22.10 -1.45
CA MET A 242 -20.75 -21.27 -1.72
C MET A 242 -21.93 -21.64 -0.80
N ASP A 243 -22.19 -22.92 -0.57
CA ASP A 243 -23.22 -23.39 0.38
C ASP A 243 -22.91 -22.91 1.82
N CYS A 244 -21.63 -22.90 2.21
CA CYS A 244 -21.19 -22.36 3.50
C CYS A 244 -21.28 -20.82 3.57
N GLN A 245 -21.00 -20.12 2.47
CA GLN A 245 -21.13 -18.67 2.36
C GLN A 245 -22.60 -18.26 2.51
N ASN A 246 -23.51 -18.89 1.76
CA ASN A 246 -24.95 -18.63 1.81
C ASN A 246 -25.51 -18.80 3.24
N GLY A 247 -25.09 -19.84 3.97
CA GLY A 247 -25.47 -20.02 5.37
C GLY A 247 -24.96 -18.91 6.30
N ARG A 248 -23.70 -18.46 6.12
CA ARG A 248 -23.12 -17.34 6.88
C ARG A 248 -23.81 -16.02 6.55
N ASP A 249 -24.11 -15.77 5.28
CA ASP A 249 -24.81 -14.56 4.83
C ASP A 249 -26.25 -14.51 5.36
N ALA A 250 -26.99 -15.63 5.33
CA ALA A 250 -28.33 -15.70 5.92
C ALA A 250 -28.32 -15.41 7.44
N LEU A 251 -27.33 -15.94 8.17
CA LEU A 251 -27.19 -15.66 9.60
C LEU A 251 -26.80 -14.19 9.86
N MET A 252 -25.81 -13.66 9.14
CA MET A 252 -25.41 -12.24 9.26
C MET A 252 -26.57 -11.30 8.90
N GLN A 253 -27.40 -11.66 7.92
CA GLN A 253 -28.61 -10.92 7.56
C GLN A 253 -29.66 -10.96 8.69
N SER A 254 -29.84 -12.11 9.35
CA SER A 254 -30.70 -12.21 10.55
C SER A 254 -30.27 -11.24 11.63
N LEU A 255 -28.96 -11.14 11.92
CA LEU A 255 -28.43 -10.21 12.93
C LEU A 255 -28.64 -8.73 12.56
N ILE A 256 -28.47 -8.37 11.28
CA ILE A 256 -28.78 -7.04 10.73
C ILE A 256 -30.27 -6.72 10.94
N GLU A 257 -31.16 -7.63 10.56
CA GLU A 257 -32.60 -7.44 10.64
C GLU A 257 -33.10 -7.36 12.10
N GLN A 258 -32.54 -8.16 13.01
CA GLN A 258 -32.80 -8.06 14.45
C GLN A 258 -32.43 -6.67 15.00
N HIS A 259 -31.27 -6.12 14.61
CA HIS A 259 -30.85 -4.79 15.05
C HIS A 259 -31.72 -3.67 14.45
N ARG A 260 -32.11 -3.78 13.17
CA ARG A 260 -33.09 -2.85 12.56
C ARG A 260 -34.42 -2.84 13.34
N ARG A 261 -34.97 -4.01 13.66
CA ARG A 261 -36.22 -4.13 14.45
C ARG A 261 -36.07 -3.57 15.86
N ARG A 262 -34.97 -3.90 16.56
CA ARG A 262 -34.67 -3.37 17.89
C ARG A 262 -34.65 -1.84 17.89
N ARG A 263 -34.00 -1.25 16.89
CA ARG A 263 -33.89 0.20 16.72
C ARG A 263 -35.24 0.88 16.50
N ILE A 264 -36.20 0.21 15.85
CA ILE A 264 -37.59 0.70 15.70
C ILE A 264 -38.34 0.70 17.05
N VAL A 265 -38.08 -0.29 17.92
CA VAL A 265 -38.75 -0.41 19.23
C VAL A 265 -38.14 0.55 20.27
N GLU A 266 -36.83 0.80 20.25
CA GLU A 266 -36.14 1.67 21.22
C GLU A 266 -36.29 3.19 20.93
N ILE A 267 -37.02 3.60 19.88
CA ILE A 267 -37.32 5.02 19.61
C ILE A 267 -38.12 5.67 20.76
N ASP A 268 -38.98 4.89 21.43
CA ASP A 268 -39.97 5.38 22.42
C ASP A 268 -39.39 5.65 23.84
N ASP A 269 -38.13 5.26 24.11
CA ASP A 269 -37.47 5.46 25.43
C ASP A 269 -36.01 6.02 25.30
N SER A 270 -35.72 6.65 24.16
CA SER A 270 -34.35 7.01 23.72
C SER A 270 -33.63 8.13 24.49
N PHE A 271 -34.12 8.52 25.68
CA PHE A 271 -33.52 9.58 26.51
C PHE A 271 -32.65 9.09 27.68
N ARG A 272 -32.39 7.77 27.80
CA ARG A 272 -32.01 7.19 29.10
C ARG A 272 -30.79 6.26 29.24
N ASP A 273 -30.06 5.90 28.19
CA ASP A 273 -28.87 5.05 28.35
C ASP A 273 -27.60 5.61 27.69
N GLY A 274 -26.53 5.72 28.48
CA GLY A 274 -25.18 6.11 28.05
C GLY A 274 -24.42 4.97 27.35
N ARG A 275 -25.15 4.00 26.79
CA ARG A 275 -24.63 2.80 26.15
C ARG A 275 -23.89 3.14 24.85
N LYS A 276 -22.73 2.53 24.67
CA LYS A 276 -21.81 2.83 23.57
C LYS A 276 -22.08 1.91 22.37
N LYS A 277 -22.24 2.52 21.19
CA LYS A 277 -22.64 1.83 19.95
C LYS A 277 -21.64 0.76 19.50
N THR A 278 -22.16 -0.43 19.26
CA THR A 278 -21.52 -1.59 18.59
C THR A 278 -21.15 -1.27 17.14
N LEU A 279 -20.42 -2.18 16.47
CA LEU A 279 -20.11 -2.00 15.06
C LEU A 279 -21.35 -1.96 14.18
N ILE A 280 -22.28 -2.90 14.35
CA ILE A 280 -23.45 -3.01 13.48
C ILE A 280 -24.33 -1.76 13.56
N GLU A 281 -24.47 -1.15 14.73
CA GLU A 281 -25.18 0.12 14.91
C GLU A 281 -24.50 1.28 14.17
N VAL A 282 -23.16 1.35 14.18
CA VAL A 282 -22.39 2.35 13.40
C VAL A 282 -22.50 2.10 11.90
N LEU A 283 -22.45 0.85 11.44
CA LEU A 283 -22.60 0.52 10.02
C LEU A 283 -24.01 0.78 9.51
N LEU A 284 -25.05 0.55 10.33
CA LEU A 284 -26.43 0.90 10.01
C LEU A 284 -26.65 2.42 9.96
N GLU A 285 -25.98 3.19 10.82
CA GLU A 285 -26.00 4.67 10.76
C GLU A 285 -25.34 5.22 9.50
N LEU A 286 -24.22 4.61 9.08
CA LEU A 286 -23.56 4.96 7.82
C LEU A 286 -24.38 4.52 6.59
N GLN A 287 -25.14 3.43 6.70
CA GLN A 287 -26.09 3.01 5.66
C GLN A 287 -27.26 3.98 5.49
N GLU A 288 -27.68 4.67 6.56
CA GLU A 288 -28.69 5.72 6.47
C GLU A 288 -28.17 7.00 5.76
N SER A 289 -26.84 7.24 5.76
CA SER A 289 -26.25 8.32 4.96
C SER A 289 -26.00 7.91 3.51
N GLU A 290 -25.35 6.77 3.26
CA GLU A 290 -25.02 6.27 1.91
C GLU A 290 -25.34 4.78 1.71
N PRO A 291 -26.61 4.45 1.41
CA PRO A 291 -27.06 3.05 1.29
C PRO A 291 -26.38 2.27 0.15
N GLU A 292 -25.92 2.94 -0.90
CA GLU A 292 -25.16 2.31 -2.00
C GLU A 292 -23.79 1.80 -1.54
N GLN A 293 -23.13 2.56 -0.65
CA GLN A 293 -21.76 2.33 -0.18
C GLN A 293 -21.69 1.41 1.05
N TYR A 294 -22.74 1.38 1.87
CA TYR A 294 -22.90 0.46 3.00
C TYR A 294 -24.12 -0.45 2.80
N ASN A 295 -24.26 -1.02 1.60
CA ASN A 295 -25.25 -2.05 1.33
C ASN A 295 -25.07 -3.27 2.26
N ASP A 296 -26.12 -4.09 2.41
CA ASP A 296 -26.12 -5.20 3.38
C ASP A 296 -24.98 -6.21 3.11
N GLU A 297 -24.56 -6.42 1.85
CA GLU A 297 -23.37 -7.25 1.55
C GLU A 297 -22.10 -6.69 2.17
N THR A 298 -21.89 -5.38 2.06
CA THR A 298 -20.75 -4.68 2.66
C THR A 298 -20.79 -4.77 4.20
N ILE A 299 -21.96 -4.60 4.80
CA ILE A 299 -22.14 -4.72 6.26
C ILE A 299 -21.86 -6.14 6.74
N ARG A 300 -22.52 -7.16 6.15
CA ARG A 300 -22.28 -8.57 6.46
C ARG A 300 -20.80 -8.93 6.27
N GLY A 301 -20.20 -8.53 5.15
CA GLY A 301 -18.81 -8.78 4.83
C GLY A 301 -17.82 -8.17 5.82
N LEU A 302 -18.07 -6.94 6.29
CA LEU A 302 -17.26 -6.28 7.32
C LEU A 302 -17.43 -6.94 8.69
N MET A 303 -18.67 -7.20 9.14
CA MET A 303 -18.94 -7.90 10.41
C MET A 303 -18.24 -9.26 10.45
N LEU A 304 -18.44 -10.05 9.40
CA LEU A 304 -17.91 -11.40 9.27
C LEU A 304 -16.38 -11.43 9.18
N LEU A 305 -15.79 -10.46 8.46
CA LEU A 305 -14.34 -10.32 8.38
C LEU A 305 -13.74 -9.95 9.74
N MET A 306 -14.28 -8.95 10.44
CA MET A 306 -13.76 -8.54 11.75
C MET A 306 -13.81 -9.70 12.74
N LEU A 307 -14.92 -10.43 12.78
CA LEU A 307 -15.10 -11.58 13.66
C LEU A 307 -14.06 -12.68 13.41
N VAL A 308 -13.88 -13.11 12.16
CA VAL A 308 -12.88 -14.15 11.82
C VAL A 308 -11.46 -13.66 12.08
N ALA A 309 -11.12 -12.45 11.63
CA ALA A 309 -9.75 -11.91 11.73
C ALA A 309 -9.32 -11.69 13.19
N GLY A 310 -10.21 -11.20 14.05
CA GLY A 310 -9.92 -10.96 15.47
C GLY A 310 -9.92 -12.22 16.34
N THR A 311 -10.66 -13.26 15.95
CA THR A 311 -10.82 -14.49 16.76
C THR A 311 -9.62 -15.43 16.65
N GLU A 312 -9.35 -15.98 15.45
CA GLU A 312 -8.39 -17.08 15.30
C GLU A 312 -6.94 -16.63 15.56
N THR A 313 -6.59 -15.41 15.13
CA THR A 313 -5.23 -14.86 15.29
C THR A 313 -4.88 -14.63 16.76
N SER A 314 -5.78 -13.97 17.50
CA SER A 314 -5.59 -13.62 18.90
C SER A 314 -5.70 -14.84 19.82
N GLY A 315 -6.62 -15.76 19.53
CA GLY A 315 -6.73 -17.03 20.26
C GLY A 315 -5.45 -17.87 20.14
N SER A 316 -4.90 -17.96 18.92
CA SER A 316 -3.65 -18.67 18.63
C SER A 316 -2.44 -18.07 19.36
N ILE A 317 -2.29 -16.74 19.38
CA ILE A 317 -1.13 -16.13 20.04
C ILE A 317 -1.23 -16.20 21.58
N MET A 318 -2.43 -16.16 22.16
CA MET A 318 -2.62 -16.42 23.59
C MET A 318 -2.34 -17.89 23.96
N GLU A 319 -2.72 -18.85 23.10
CA GLU A 319 -2.35 -20.27 23.22
C GLU A 319 -0.82 -20.45 23.21
N TRP A 320 -0.10 -19.82 22.27
CA TRP A 320 1.36 -19.87 22.21
C TRP A 320 2.02 -19.19 23.40
N ALA A 321 1.59 -17.99 23.80
CA ALA A 321 2.18 -17.25 24.90
C ALA A 321 2.05 -18.03 26.23
N LEU A 322 0.85 -18.54 26.54
CA LEU A 322 0.67 -19.36 27.74
C LEU A 322 1.50 -20.66 27.65
N SER A 323 1.52 -21.34 26.50
CA SER A 323 2.34 -22.53 26.30
C SER A 323 3.83 -22.27 26.56
N LEU A 324 4.37 -21.14 26.11
CA LEU A 324 5.76 -20.75 26.36
C LEU A 324 6.00 -20.47 27.84
N LEU A 325 5.14 -19.68 28.49
CA LEU A 325 5.22 -19.39 29.93
C LEU A 325 5.21 -20.67 30.80
N LEU A 326 4.41 -21.69 30.45
CA LEU A 326 4.38 -22.96 31.18
C LEU A 326 5.60 -23.85 30.96
N ASN A 327 6.34 -23.63 29.87
CA ASN A 327 7.63 -24.29 29.62
C ASN A 327 8.82 -23.50 30.19
N HIS A 328 8.60 -22.25 30.59
CA HIS A 328 9.58 -21.30 31.13
C HIS A 328 9.10 -20.67 32.45
N PRO A 329 9.02 -21.46 33.54
CA PRO A 329 8.49 -21.00 34.82
C PRO A 329 9.28 -19.83 35.43
N GLU A 330 10.57 -19.70 35.12
CA GLU A 330 11.41 -18.57 35.49
C GLU A 330 10.94 -17.24 34.85
N ILE A 331 10.50 -17.29 33.59
CA ILE A 331 9.93 -16.14 32.86
C ILE A 331 8.54 -15.83 33.40
N LEU A 332 7.69 -16.85 33.60
CA LEU A 332 6.36 -16.66 34.20
C LEU A 332 6.46 -15.98 35.57
N LYS A 333 7.37 -16.43 36.43
CA LYS A 333 7.60 -15.84 37.76
C LYS A 333 8.09 -14.39 37.68
N LYS A 334 8.94 -14.06 36.71
CA LYS A 334 9.40 -12.68 36.49
C LYS A 334 8.27 -11.76 36.02
N ALA A 335 7.33 -12.26 35.20
CA ALA A 335 6.12 -11.53 34.82
C ALA A 335 5.14 -11.35 35.99
N GLN A 336 4.98 -12.36 36.86
CA GLN A 336 4.21 -12.22 38.10
C GLN A 336 4.78 -11.10 38.98
N ILE A 337 6.10 -11.11 39.23
CA ILE A 337 6.80 -10.07 40.01
C ILE A 337 6.63 -8.67 39.39
N GLU A 338 6.64 -8.53 38.07
CA GLU A 338 6.36 -7.25 37.42
C GLU A 338 4.93 -6.76 37.73
N ILE A 339 3.92 -7.63 37.55
CA ILE A 339 2.52 -7.29 37.78
C ILE A 339 2.25 -6.99 39.27
N ASP A 340 2.80 -7.78 40.19
CA ASP A 340 2.70 -7.57 41.63
C ASP A 340 3.27 -6.21 42.06
N ASN A 341 4.40 -5.79 41.47
CA ASN A 341 5.04 -4.53 41.81
C ASN A 341 4.33 -3.30 41.20
N GLN A 342 3.78 -3.43 39.99
CA GLN A 342 3.24 -2.29 39.22
C GLN A 342 1.72 -2.12 39.36
N VAL A 343 1.00 -3.21 39.56
CA VAL A 343 -0.48 -3.24 39.70
C VAL A 343 -0.87 -3.72 41.09
N GLY A 344 -0.21 -4.75 41.60
CA GLY A 344 -0.50 -5.38 42.87
C GLY A 344 -1.82 -6.15 42.91
N ASN A 345 -2.17 -6.66 44.08
CA ASN A 345 -3.24 -7.65 44.24
C ASN A 345 -4.55 -7.08 44.79
N GLN A 346 -4.70 -5.75 44.79
CA GLN A 346 -5.90 -5.05 45.28
C GLN A 346 -6.98 -4.84 44.20
N ARG A 347 -6.61 -4.92 42.92
CA ARG A 347 -7.54 -4.82 41.77
C ARG A 347 -7.05 -5.66 40.59
N PRO A 348 -7.94 -6.06 39.67
CA PRO A 348 -7.53 -6.64 38.39
C PRO A 348 -6.69 -5.64 37.58
N ILE A 349 -5.81 -6.18 36.74
CA ILE A 349 -5.15 -5.45 35.65
C ILE A 349 -6.16 -4.81 34.68
N GLU A 350 -5.84 -3.61 34.20
CA GLU A 350 -6.58 -2.86 33.18
C GLU A 350 -5.70 -2.54 31.96
N GLU A 351 -6.31 -2.17 30.82
CA GLU A 351 -5.55 -1.84 29.59
C GLU A 351 -4.57 -0.68 29.74
N SER A 352 -4.85 0.24 30.66
CA SER A 352 -3.99 1.38 31.03
C SER A 352 -2.69 0.93 31.69
N ASP A 353 -2.70 -0.21 32.39
CA ASP A 353 -1.53 -0.73 33.09
C ASP A 353 -0.46 -1.27 32.14
N MET A 354 -0.83 -1.62 30.90
CA MET A 354 0.12 -2.14 29.91
C MET A 354 1.31 -1.21 29.67
N ALA A 355 1.18 0.10 29.90
CA ALA A 355 2.29 1.06 29.82
C ALA A 355 3.40 0.80 30.85
N ARG A 356 3.07 0.18 31.98
CA ARG A 356 3.94 -0.06 33.14
C ARG A 356 4.40 -1.52 33.25
N LEU A 357 4.11 -2.33 32.23
CA LEU A 357 4.41 -3.76 32.16
C LEU A 357 5.30 -4.11 30.93
N PRO A 358 6.53 -3.57 30.85
CA PRO A 358 7.43 -3.80 29.72
C PRO A 358 7.80 -5.28 29.52
N TYR A 359 7.96 -6.07 30.58
CA TYR A 359 8.31 -7.49 30.47
C TYR A 359 7.14 -8.31 29.92
N LEU A 360 5.90 -8.03 30.35
CA LEU A 360 4.70 -8.61 29.73
C LEU A 360 4.58 -8.25 28.24
N ARG A 361 4.97 -7.02 27.84
CA ARG A 361 5.08 -6.65 26.41
C ARG A 361 6.17 -7.44 25.69
N GLY A 362 7.33 -7.62 26.32
CA GLY A 362 8.42 -8.45 25.80
C GLY A 362 7.99 -9.89 25.56
N ILE A 363 7.21 -10.47 26.47
CA ILE A 363 6.60 -11.82 26.33
C ILE A 363 5.69 -11.88 25.09
N ILE A 364 4.87 -10.87 24.86
CA ILE A 364 3.96 -10.80 23.70
C ILE A 364 4.76 -10.67 22.40
N ASN A 365 5.75 -9.78 22.38
CA ASN A 365 6.62 -9.56 21.22
C ASN A 365 7.45 -10.79 20.87
N GLU A 366 8.01 -11.49 21.86
CA GLU A 366 8.78 -12.73 21.66
C GLU A 366 7.88 -13.87 21.17
N THR A 367 6.65 -13.97 21.71
CA THR A 367 5.66 -14.93 21.20
C THR A 367 5.32 -14.62 19.73
N LEU A 368 5.07 -13.35 19.39
CA LEU A 368 4.79 -12.91 18.01
C LEU A 368 5.97 -13.11 17.06
N ARG A 369 7.21 -13.01 17.58
CA ARG A 369 8.45 -13.29 16.84
C ARG A 369 8.55 -14.78 16.47
N MET A 370 8.45 -15.65 17.47
CA MET A 370 8.65 -17.10 17.31
C MET A 370 7.46 -17.77 16.59
N TYR A 371 6.24 -17.36 16.90
CA TYR A 371 4.98 -17.96 16.45
C TYR A 371 4.00 -16.92 15.85
N PRO A 372 4.39 -16.18 14.80
CA PRO A 372 3.48 -15.24 14.13
C PRO A 372 2.23 -15.97 13.61
N PRO A 373 1.00 -15.51 13.91
CA PRO A 373 -0.22 -16.18 13.48
C PRO A 373 -0.38 -16.31 11.95
N ALA A 374 0.24 -15.39 11.19
CA ALA A 374 0.26 -15.39 9.73
C ALA A 374 1.71 -15.45 9.20
N PRO A 375 2.39 -16.61 9.24
CA PRO A 375 3.85 -16.71 9.00
C PRO A 375 4.31 -16.38 7.57
N LEU A 376 3.38 -16.23 6.61
CA LEU A 376 3.61 -15.80 5.23
C LEU A 376 2.93 -14.46 4.87
N LEU A 377 2.34 -13.79 5.88
CA LEU A 377 1.32 -12.75 5.73
C LEU A 377 0.14 -13.19 4.83
N VAL A 378 -0.74 -12.25 4.48
CA VAL A 378 -1.73 -12.42 3.40
C VAL A 378 -1.01 -12.15 2.08
N PRO A 379 -1.12 -13.02 1.05
CA PRO A 379 -0.35 -12.86 -0.18
C PRO A 379 -0.68 -11.57 -0.93
N HIS A 380 0.34 -10.99 -1.54
CA HIS A 380 0.27 -9.78 -2.36
C HIS A 380 0.31 -10.15 -3.85
N GLU A 381 0.02 -9.22 -4.74
CA GLU A 381 0.18 -9.39 -6.20
C GLU A 381 0.71 -8.08 -6.82
N SER A 382 1.66 -8.15 -7.75
CA SER A 382 2.21 -6.95 -8.40
C SER A 382 1.25 -6.36 -9.46
N SER A 383 0.88 -5.10 -9.30
CA SER A 383 0.01 -4.37 -10.23
C SER A 383 0.67 -4.04 -11.56
N GLN A 384 2.00 -3.92 -11.56
CA GLN A 384 2.89 -3.62 -12.70
C GLN A 384 4.26 -4.29 -12.52
N ASP A 385 5.15 -4.16 -13.50
CA ASP A 385 6.54 -4.61 -13.42
C ASP A 385 7.32 -3.75 -12.40
N CYS A 386 8.25 -4.36 -11.65
CA CYS A 386 9.04 -3.68 -10.63
C CYS A 386 10.41 -4.34 -10.41
N SER A 387 11.18 -3.86 -9.42
CA SER A 387 12.44 -4.46 -8.97
C SER A 387 12.37 -4.83 -7.48
N VAL A 388 12.90 -5.99 -7.12
CA VAL A 388 13.09 -6.41 -5.71
C VAL A 388 14.46 -7.09 -5.57
N GLY A 389 15.30 -6.60 -4.66
CA GLY A 389 16.64 -7.16 -4.40
C GLY A 389 17.57 -7.10 -5.61
N GLY A 390 17.41 -6.10 -6.49
CA GLY A 390 18.16 -5.99 -7.75
C GLY A 390 17.65 -6.87 -8.91
N TYR A 391 16.64 -7.72 -8.67
CA TYR A 391 16.03 -8.56 -9.70
C TYR A 391 14.77 -7.93 -10.28
N HIS A 392 14.49 -8.24 -11.55
CA HIS A 392 13.26 -7.84 -12.22
C HIS A 392 12.08 -8.74 -11.80
N VAL A 393 10.95 -8.12 -11.45
CA VAL A 393 9.73 -8.81 -11.02
C VAL A 393 8.58 -8.42 -11.97
N PRO A 394 8.07 -9.35 -12.80
CA PRO A 394 6.98 -9.07 -13.72
C PRO A 394 5.65 -8.78 -13.01
N ARG A 395 4.78 -8.03 -13.67
CA ARG A 395 3.36 -7.81 -13.34
C ARG A 395 2.60 -9.13 -13.12
N GLY A 396 1.67 -9.13 -12.18
CA GLY A 396 0.86 -10.30 -11.83
C GLY A 396 1.65 -11.40 -11.09
N THR A 397 2.82 -11.05 -10.54
CA THR A 397 3.58 -11.96 -9.67
C THR A 397 3.00 -11.90 -8.27
N MET A 398 2.60 -13.06 -7.77
CA MET A 398 2.09 -13.23 -6.41
C MET A 398 3.25 -13.20 -5.41
N LEU A 399 3.20 -12.36 -4.39
CA LEU A 399 4.27 -12.20 -3.40
C LEU A 399 3.87 -12.85 -2.06
N TYR A 400 4.76 -13.69 -1.53
CA TYR A 400 4.75 -14.17 -0.15
C TYR A 400 5.95 -13.60 0.60
N ILE A 401 5.68 -12.97 1.75
CA ILE A 401 6.72 -12.48 2.67
C ILE A 401 6.77 -13.46 3.84
N ASN A 402 7.84 -14.25 3.91
CA ASN A 402 8.03 -15.27 4.93
C ASN A 402 8.53 -14.64 6.23
N ILE A 403 7.63 -13.96 6.94
CA ILE A 403 7.96 -13.26 8.19
C ILE A 403 8.48 -14.23 9.26
N TRP A 404 8.05 -15.50 9.24
CA TRP A 404 8.62 -16.51 10.15
C TRP A 404 10.12 -16.73 9.89
N ALA A 405 10.56 -16.74 8.63
CA ALA A 405 11.98 -16.83 8.30
C ALA A 405 12.75 -15.61 8.78
N ILE A 406 12.23 -14.39 8.55
CA ILE A 406 12.86 -13.13 8.97
C ILE A 406 12.98 -13.06 10.51
N GLN A 407 11.89 -13.36 11.21
CA GLN A 407 11.80 -13.31 12.68
C GLN A 407 12.57 -14.44 13.39
N ASN A 408 13.08 -15.42 12.65
CA ASN A 408 13.88 -16.53 13.20
C ASN A 408 15.24 -16.69 12.50
N ASP A 409 15.68 -15.69 11.70
CA ASP A 409 17.00 -15.71 11.09
C ASP A 409 18.08 -15.52 12.17
N PRO A 410 19.00 -16.49 12.39
CA PRO A 410 20.08 -16.37 13.36
C PRO A 410 21.10 -15.25 13.05
N LYS A 411 21.04 -14.64 11.86
CA LYS A 411 21.84 -13.44 11.52
C LYS A 411 21.25 -12.15 12.09
N ILE A 412 19.96 -12.16 12.40
CA ILE A 412 19.19 -11.00 12.88
C ILE A 412 18.92 -11.16 14.38
N TRP A 413 18.53 -12.36 14.79
CA TRP A 413 18.10 -12.67 16.14
C TRP A 413 19.10 -13.60 16.82
N ALA A 414 19.77 -13.12 17.86
CA ALA A 414 20.62 -13.95 18.69
C ALA A 414 19.78 -15.03 19.40
N HIS A 415 20.22 -16.28 19.33
CA HIS A 415 19.53 -17.43 19.93
C HIS A 415 18.03 -17.52 19.54
N PRO A 416 17.67 -17.58 18.23
CA PRO A 416 16.31 -17.33 17.76
C PRO A 416 15.28 -18.40 18.20
N LYS A 417 15.75 -19.54 18.71
CA LYS A 417 14.93 -20.66 19.20
C LYS A 417 14.70 -20.62 20.71
N GLU A 418 15.44 -19.81 21.45
CA GLU A 418 15.26 -19.61 22.88
C GLU A 418 14.16 -18.57 23.07
N PHE A 419 13.21 -18.85 23.97
CA PHE A 419 12.16 -17.92 24.34
C PHE A 419 12.74 -16.94 25.35
N ASP A 420 13.13 -15.77 24.86
CA ASP A 420 13.79 -14.73 25.64
C ASP A 420 13.05 -13.40 25.47
N PRO A 421 12.15 -13.05 26.39
CA PRO A 421 11.52 -11.74 26.44
C PRO A 421 12.47 -10.58 26.77
N ASP A 422 13.61 -10.85 27.44
CA ASP A 422 14.54 -9.81 27.85
C ASP A 422 15.22 -9.12 26.66
N ARG A 423 15.25 -9.77 25.47
CA ARG A 423 15.66 -9.14 24.19
C ARG A 423 14.83 -7.92 23.78
N PHE A 424 13.69 -7.67 24.43
CA PHE A 424 12.81 -6.52 24.24
C PHE A 424 12.79 -5.56 25.46
N ASN A 425 13.59 -5.83 26.50
CA ASN A 425 13.75 -4.93 27.65
C ASN A 425 14.85 -3.90 27.44
N ASP A 426 15.97 -4.30 26.82
CA ASP A 426 16.97 -3.37 26.29
C ASP A 426 16.48 -2.97 24.91
N VAL A 427 16.02 -1.73 24.81
CA VAL A 427 15.06 -1.40 23.79
C VAL A 427 15.76 -0.70 22.61
N GLU A 428 15.87 -1.47 21.54
CA GLU A 428 16.15 -0.98 20.19
C GLU A 428 15.00 -1.47 19.29
N SER A 429 13.85 -0.79 19.33
CA SER A 429 12.77 -1.03 18.37
C SER A 429 13.14 -0.57 16.94
N GLU A 430 14.07 0.39 16.76
CA GLU A 430 14.67 0.74 15.47
C GLU A 430 15.39 -0.49 14.86
N LYS A 431 16.16 -1.22 15.68
CA LYS A 431 16.83 -2.47 15.30
C LYS A 431 15.85 -3.59 14.95
N TYR A 432 14.60 -3.53 15.41
CA TYR A 432 13.59 -4.55 15.12
C TYR A 432 12.53 -4.11 14.09
N LYS A 433 12.49 -2.84 13.67
CA LYS A 433 11.44 -2.23 12.83
C LYS A 433 11.10 -2.99 11.54
N PHE A 434 12.11 -3.49 10.82
CA PHE A 434 11.93 -4.36 9.64
C PHE A 434 12.20 -5.85 9.91
N ASN A 435 12.60 -6.20 11.14
CA ASN A 435 12.95 -7.56 11.55
C ASN A 435 11.82 -8.28 12.31
N LEU A 436 10.89 -7.53 12.92
CA LEU A 436 9.69 -7.98 13.60
C LEU A 436 8.47 -7.31 12.95
N MET A 437 7.74 -8.05 12.10
CA MET A 437 6.58 -7.52 11.37
C MET A 437 5.36 -8.45 11.43
N PRO A 438 4.92 -8.89 12.63
CA PRO A 438 3.82 -9.86 12.79
C PRO A 438 2.47 -9.34 12.26
N PHE A 439 2.31 -8.03 12.17
CA PHE A 439 1.12 -7.35 11.63
C PHE A 439 1.29 -6.89 10.16
N GLY A 440 2.46 -7.11 9.55
CA GLY A 440 2.85 -6.55 8.26
C GLY A 440 3.07 -5.04 8.30
N LEU A 441 3.51 -4.44 7.19
CA LEU A 441 3.84 -3.02 7.07
C LEU A 441 3.15 -2.36 5.85
N GLY A 442 3.29 -1.04 5.76
CA GLY A 442 2.76 -0.22 4.66
C GLY A 442 1.22 -0.22 4.58
N ARG A 443 0.68 0.12 3.41
CA ARG A 443 -0.78 0.28 3.19
C ARG A 443 -1.62 -0.93 3.58
N ARG A 444 -1.04 -2.14 3.53
CA ARG A 444 -1.72 -3.41 3.83
C ARG A 444 -1.44 -3.96 5.23
N GLY A 445 -0.66 -3.27 6.08
CA GLY A 445 -0.47 -3.64 7.49
C GLY A 445 -1.79 -3.75 8.27
N CYS A 446 -1.82 -4.57 9.31
CA CYS A 446 -3.06 -4.94 10.01
C CYS A 446 -3.79 -3.73 10.61
N PRO A 447 -5.09 -3.49 10.32
CA PRO A 447 -5.84 -2.43 10.99
C PRO A 447 -6.20 -2.79 12.44
N GLY A 448 -6.13 -4.07 12.81
CA GLY A 448 -6.53 -4.59 14.12
C GLY A 448 -5.40 -4.71 15.14
N GLU A 449 -4.17 -4.30 14.82
CA GLU A 449 -2.99 -4.38 15.69
C GLU A 449 -3.25 -3.80 17.09
N GLY A 450 -3.73 -2.55 17.15
CA GLY A 450 -4.02 -1.87 18.41
C GLY A 450 -5.10 -2.55 19.25
N LEU A 451 -6.04 -3.30 18.64
CA LEU A 451 -7.02 -4.12 19.36
C LEU A 451 -6.41 -5.43 19.84
N GLY A 452 -5.65 -6.11 18.98
CA GLY A 452 -4.98 -7.37 19.28
C GLY A 452 -4.06 -7.24 20.49
N LEU A 453 -3.12 -6.28 20.45
CA LEU A 453 -2.15 -6.06 21.54
C LEU A 453 -2.82 -5.73 22.88
N ARG A 454 -3.88 -4.90 22.88
CA ARG A 454 -4.69 -4.61 24.08
C ARG A 454 -5.34 -5.86 24.65
N MET A 455 -5.94 -6.68 23.78
CA MET A 455 -6.67 -7.87 24.19
C MET A 455 -5.72 -8.95 24.73
N ILE A 456 -4.62 -9.22 24.02
CA ILE A 456 -3.61 -10.22 24.41
C ILE A 456 -2.98 -9.82 25.76
N GLY A 457 -2.59 -8.55 25.91
CA GLY A 457 -2.01 -8.04 27.15
C GLY A 457 -2.95 -8.13 28.35
N LEU A 458 -4.20 -7.67 28.19
CA LEU A 458 -5.21 -7.75 29.25
C LEU A 458 -5.50 -9.19 29.67
N VAL A 459 -5.62 -10.12 28.72
CA VAL A 459 -5.91 -11.53 29.01
C VAL A 459 -4.72 -12.22 29.68
N LEU A 460 -3.52 -12.13 29.10
CA LEU A 460 -2.34 -12.79 29.66
C LEU A 460 -2.02 -12.23 31.04
N GLY A 461 -2.01 -10.90 31.20
CA GLY A 461 -1.80 -10.26 32.49
C GLY A 461 -2.82 -10.71 33.54
N SER A 462 -4.11 -10.80 33.18
CA SER A 462 -5.16 -11.27 34.11
C SER A 462 -4.98 -12.74 34.50
N LEU A 463 -4.57 -13.60 33.56
CA LEU A 463 -4.32 -15.01 33.86
C LEU A 463 -3.06 -15.20 34.73
N ILE A 464 -2.01 -14.39 34.52
CA ILE A 464 -0.77 -14.41 35.32
C ILE A 464 -1.03 -13.86 36.73
N GLN A 465 -1.85 -12.81 36.86
CA GLN A 465 -2.22 -12.21 38.15
C GLN A 465 -3.14 -13.10 38.99
N CYS A 466 -4.12 -13.77 38.37
CA CYS A 466 -5.19 -14.46 39.10
C CYS A 466 -4.96 -15.95 39.37
N PHE A 467 -3.95 -16.58 38.76
CA PHE A 467 -3.74 -18.03 38.86
C PHE A 467 -2.27 -18.41 38.89
N GLU A 468 -1.93 -19.38 39.74
CA GLU A 468 -0.73 -20.20 39.58
C GLU A 468 -1.03 -21.28 38.52
N TRP A 469 -0.11 -21.48 37.58
CA TRP A 469 -0.31 -22.41 36.46
C TRP A 469 0.74 -23.51 36.46
N GLU A 470 0.27 -24.75 36.36
CA GLU A 470 1.12 -25.94 36.23
C GLU A 470 0.77 -26.73 34.97
N ARG A 471 1.74 -27.51 34.47
CA ARG A 471 1.49 -28.50 33.41
C ARG A 471 0.86 -29.76 34.04
N PRO A 472 -0.13 -30.40 33.40
CA PRO A 472 -0.64 -31.68 33.87
C PRO A 472 0.49 -32.71 33.96
N THR A 473 0.57 -33.44 35.07
CA THR A 473 1.52 -34.55 35.24
C THR A 473 1.31 -35.62 34.17
N GLU A 474 2.34 -36.42 33.84
CA GLU A 474 2.28 -37.36 32.71
C GLU A 474 1.10 -38.36 32.79
N GLU A 475 0.70 -38.79 33.99
CA GLU A 475 -0.49 -39.64 34.20
C GLU A 475 -1.82 -38.93 33.85
N LEU A 476 -1.93 -37.63 34.14
CA LEU A 476 -3.11 -36.81 33.77
C LEU A 476 -3.08 -36.44 32.28
N ALA A 477 -1.90 -36.12 31.74
CA ALA A 477 -1.69 -35.87 30.32
C ALA A 477 -2.09 -37.10 29.48
N GLY A 478 -1.68 -38.32 29.87
CA GLY A 478 -2.04 -39.55 29.18
C GLY A 478 -3.55 -39.79 29.04
N ARG A 479 -4.33 -39.40 30.05
CA ARG A 479 -5.82 -39.48 30.00
C ARG A 479 -6.44 -38.37 29.14
N ALA A 480 -5.85 -37.18 29.10
CA ALA A 480 -6.29 -36.09 28.25
C ALA A 480 -6.01 -36.36 26.75
N PHE A 481 -4.80 -36.82 26.41
CA PHE A 481 -4.40 -37.13 25.03
C PHE A 481 -5.29 -38.22 24.41
N HIS A 482 -5.73 -39.22 25.19
CA HIS A 482 -6.60 -40.28 24.68
C HIS A 482 -8.02 -39.84 24.32
N ARG A 483 -8.49 -38.69 24.82
CA ARG A 483 -9.82 -38.12 24.49
C ARG A 483 -9.79 -37.08 23.36
N VAL A 484 -8.64 -36.55 22.98
CA VAL A 484 -8.50 -35.49 21.97
C VAL A 484 -8.34 -36.04 20.54
N LEU A 485 -7.94 -37.31 20.39
CA LEU A 485 -7.64 -37.94 19.09
C LEU A 485 -8.84 -38.25 18.17
N SER A 486 -10.06 -37.86 18.53
CA SER A 486 -11.30 -38.13 17.76
C SER A 486 -11.95 -36.90 17.10
N ALA A 487 -11.34 -35.71 17.16
CA ALA A 487 -11.81 -34.50 16.45
C ALA A 487 -10.67 -33.83 15.65
N PRO A 488 -10.82 -33.59 14.33
CA PRO A 488 -9.70 -33.18 13.48
C PRO A 488 -9.40 -31.67 13.54
N ILE A 489 -8.20 -31.32 14.04
CA ILE A 489 -7.60 -29.98 13.92
C ILE A 489 -6.56 -30.01 12.79
N SER A 490 -6.77 -29.22 11.73
CA SER A 490 -6.00 -29.33 10.48
C SER A 490 -4.93 -28.24 10.26
N VAL A 491 -4.01 -28.03 11.20
CA VAL A 491 -2.70 -27.36 10.96
C VAL A 491 -1.57 -28.00 11.79
N ILE A 492 -1.21 -29.27 11.52
CA ILE A 492 0.09 -29.87 11.90
C ILE A 492 0.58 -30.75 10.75
N SER A 493 1.89 -30.79 10.50
CA SER A 493 2.56 -31.71 9.56
C SER A 493 4.08 -31.68 9.82
N PRO A 494 4.85 -32.76 9.54
CA PRO A 494 4.48 -34.18 9.43
C PRO A 494 5.16 -35.04 10.52
N SER A 495 4.76 -36.30 10.67
CA SER A 495 5.64 -37.32 11.26
C SER A 495 5.52 -38.64 10.49
N SER A 496 6.66 -39.14 10.03
CA SER A 496 6.82 -40.53 9.61
C SER A 496 6.93 -41.44 10.83
N ALA A 497 6.38 -42.65 10.71
CA ALA A 497 6.26 -43.64 11.78
C ALA A 497 7.61 -44.22 12.26
N PRO A 498 7.65 -44.94 13.41
CA PRO A 498 8.84 -45.02 14.26
C PRO A 498 9.72 -46.25 14.05
N SER A 499 10.95 -46.18 14.56
CA SER A 499 11.72 -47.35 14.99
C SER A 499 11.43 -47.68 16.46
N ARG A 500 11.34 -48.98 16.79
CA ARG A 500 11.36 -49.51 18.17
C ARG A 500 12.61 -50.38 18.35
N THR A 501 13.07 -50.47 19.59
CA THR A 501 14.31 -51.17 19.98
C THR A 501 14.11 -52.66 20.28
N ALA A 502 15.22 -53.39 20.10
CA ALA A 502 15.62 -54.65 20.76
C ALA A 502 14.91 -55.98 20.40
N HIS A 503 15.67 -56.88 19.76
CA HIS A 503 16.18 -58.10 20.43
C HIS A 503 17.45 -58.64 19.74
N ARG A 504 18.22 -59.48 20.45
CA ARG A 504 19.52 -60.06 20.02
C ARG A 504 19.36 -61.02 18.82
N HIS A 505 20.34 -61.05 17.91
CA HIS A 505 21.21 -62.22 17.71
C HIS A 505 22.47 -61.86 16.88
N THR A 506 23.38 -62.81 16.76
CA THR A 506 24.82 -62.69 16.40
C THR A 506 25.13 -62.78 14.90
N MET A 507 26.37 -62.36 14.56
CA MET A 507 27.20 -62.65 13.36
C MET A 507 27.38 -61.53 12.33
N SER A 508 28.66 -61.23 12.07
CA SER A 508 29.24 -60.64 10.86
C SER A 508 29.46 -61.75 9.79
N PRO A 509 29.95 -61.50 8.53
CA PRO A 509 30.59 -60.28 8.00
C PRO A 509 30.28 -59.93 6.51
N THR A 510 31.11 -59.03 5.93
CA THR A 510 31.52 -58.88 4.50
C THR A 510 30.63 -58.28 3.40
N CYS A 511 31.24 -57.28 2.72
CA CYS A 511 31.40 -57.09 1.25
C CYS A 511 30.33 -56.46 0.33
N ASP A 512 30.79 -55.38 -0.33
CA ASP A 512 30.80 -55.09 -1.78
C ASP A 512 29.57 -54.58 -2.59
N ASN A 513 29.73 -53.33 -3.04
CA ASN A 513 29.72 -52.83 -4.43
C ASN A 513 28.50 -52.99 -5.39
N SER A 514 28.08 -51.80 -5.86
CA SER A 514 27.86 -51.44 -7.28
C SER A 514 26.54 -51.73 -8.01
N TYR A 515 26.37 -50.92 -9.08
CA TYR A 515 25.28 -50.84 -10.07
C TYR A 515 23.97 -50.17 -9.57
N SER A 516 23.37 -49.13 -10.17
CA SER A 516 23.42 -48.45 -11.49
C SER A 516 22.06 -48.53 -12.20
N ALA A 517 21.30 -47.44 -12.10
CA ALA A 517 20.37 -46.90 -13.10
C ALA A 517 19.16 -47.72 -13.61
N ILE A 518 18.24 -46.98 -14.25
CA ILE A 518 17.08 -47.43 -15.06
C ILE A 518 15.90 -48.03 -14.25
N VAL A 519 14.83 -47.25 -14.09
CA VAL A 519 13.54 -47.35 -14.84
C VAL A 519 12.63 -46.23 -14.32
N PHE A 520 12.30 -45.29 -15.20
CA PHE A 520 11.20 -44.34 -15.02
C PHE A 520 10.13 -44.67 -16.07
N CYS A 521 8.87 -44.29 -15.80
CA CYS A 521 7.68 -44.54 -16.63
C CYS A 521 7.15 -45.99 -16.66
N CYS A 522 6.10 -46.26 -15.88
CA CYS A 522 4.77 -46.59 -16.40
C CYS A 522 3.74 -46.80 -15.28
N LEU A 523 2.66 -46.01 -15.29
CA LEU A 523 1.25 -46.42 -15.11
C LEU A 523 0.38 -45.27 -14.57
N VAL A 524 -0.52 -44.79 -15.43
CA VAL A 524 -1.76 -44.09 -15.04
C VAL A 524 -2.90 -44.89 -15.65
N GLY A 525 -3.86 -45.34 -14.83
CA GLY A 525 -5.06 -46.03 -15.33
C GLY A 525 -5.88 -46.73 -14.24
N PHE A 526 -7.00 -46.11 -13.85
CA PHE A 526 -8.30 -46.69 -13.43
C PHE A 526 -8.31 -48.05 -12.68
N ASN A 527 -8.92 -48.23 -11.49
CA ASN A 527 -10.32 -47.87 -11.18
C ASN A 527 -10.74 -48.15 -9.70
N LEU A 528 -11.67 -47.32 -9.21
CA LEU A 528 -12.85 -47.59 -8.36
C LEU A 528 -12.90 -48.67 -7.22
N LEU A 529 -13.32 -48.15 -6.06
CA LEU A 529 -14.36 -48.67 -5.13
C LEU A 529 -14.09 -49.90 -4.22
N GLY A 530 -14.09 -49.65 -2.91
CA GLY A 530 -14.30 -50.64 -1.85
C GLY A 530 -15.09 -50.01 -0.70
N MET A 531 -16.31 -50.47 -0.44
CA MET A 531 -17.27 -49.83 0.47
C MET A 531 -17.44 -50.59 1.81
N ILE A 532 -18.00 -49.88 2.80
CA ILE A 532 -19.13 -50.32 3.65
C ILE A 532 -18.89 -51.04 5.02
N LEU A 533 -19.53 -50.44 6.06
CA LEU A 533 -20.11 -50.96 7.33
C LEU A 533 -19.26 -51.66 8.43
N SER A 534 -19.25 -51.03 9.62
CA SER A 534 -20.11 -51.39 10.80
C SER A 534 -20.09 -50.19 11.79
N SER A 535 -21.17 -49.60 12.34
CA SER A 535 -22.52 -49.97 12.80
C SER A 535 -22.61 -50.43 14.27
N SER A 536 -23.44 -49.70 15.04
CA SER A 536 -24.17 -50.11 16.27
C SER A 536 -23.39 -50.17 17.61
N VAL A 537 -23.97 -50.05 18.83
CA VAL A 537 -25.28 -49.54 19.36
C VAL A 537 -25.18 -49.45 20.92
N ASP A 538 -26.11 -48.74 21.58
CA ASP A 538 -26.48 -48.80 23.02
C ASP A 538 -25.47 -48.33 24.11
N SER A 539 -25.88 -48.10 25.38
CA SER A 539 -26.92 -47.20 25.95
C SER A 539 -26.86 -47.19 27.50
N ARG A 540 -27.66 -46.30 28.14
CA ARG A 540 -28.15 -46.29 29.55
C ARG A 540 -27.26 -45.74 30.67
N ASP A 541 -27.77 -44.64 31.25
CA ASP A 541 -28.27 -44.49 32.63
C ASP A 541 -27.53 -45.11 33.83
N LEU A 542 -27.23 -44.25 34.82
CA LEU A 542 -27.61 -44.30 36.26
C LEU A 542 -26.63 -43.37 37.01
N ASP A 543 -26.98 -42.15 37.44
CA ASP A 543 -27.97 -41.70 38.45
C ASP A 543 -27.36 -41.57 39.88
N TYR A 544 -27.97 -40.68 40.66
CA TYR A 544 -27.87 -40.45 42.11
C TYR A 544 -26.68 -39.68 42.75
N GLN A 545 -27.01 -38.43 43.14
CA GLN A 545 -26.85 -37.79 44.47
C GLN A 545 -25.50 -37.90 45.23
N GLN A 546 -24.96 -36.82 45.81
CA GLN A 546 -25.60 -36.05 46.90
C GLN A 546 -25.12 -34.57 47.00
N ARG A 547 -26.03 -33.71 47.48
CA ARG A 547 -25.77 -32.38 48.09
C ARG A 547 -25.66 -32.55 49.64
N PRO A 548 -25.63 -31.47 50.44
CA PRO A 548 -24.58 -30.46 50.62
C PRO A 548 -24.15 -30.36 52.11
N VAL A 549 -23.08 -29.62 52.42
CA VAL A 549 -22.90 -29.06 53.78
C VAL A 549 -22.48 -27.59 53.70
N LEU A 550 -23.29 -26.75 54.34
CA LEU A 550 -23.10 -25.32 54.59
C LEU A 550 -22.57 -25.11 56.02
N LEU A 551 -22.20 -23.85 56.34
CA LEU A 551 -22.04 -23.22 57.67
C LEU A 551 -20.58 -23.05 58.18
N PRO A 552 -20.31 -22.01 59.01
CA PRO A 552 -20.56 -20.57 58.77
C PRO A 552 -19.37 -19.68 59.27
N LEU A 553 -19.67 -18.44 59.69
CA LEU A 553 -18.87 -17.50 60.53
C LEU A 553 -17.87 -16.59 59.78
N TYR A 554 -17.70 -15.30 60.11
CA TYR A 554 -18.64 -14.23 60.53
C TYR A 554 -17.95 -12.87 60.27
N ILE A 555 -18.73 -11.80 60.06
CA ILE A 555 -18.21 -10.42 59.93
C ILE A 555 -17.99 -9.79 61.32
N SER A 556 -16.89 -9.07 61.52
CA SER A 556 -16.69 -8.12 62.63
C SER A 556 -15.57 -7.12 62.35
N PRO A 557 -15.55 -5.93 62.98
CA PRO A 557 -15.83 -4.75 62.17
C PRO A 557 -14.79 -3.62 62.23
N THR A 558 -15.06 -2.60 61.41
CA THR A 558 -14.49 -1.25 61.35
C THR A 558 -13.56 -0.80 62.47
N ASN A 559 -12.44 -0.19 62.09
CA ASN A 559 -11.97 0.99 62.82
C ASN A 559 -11.56 2.10 61.84
N SER A 560 -12.08 3.30 62.09
CA SER A 560 -12.01 4.44 61.17
C SER A 560 -11.15 5.56 61.74
N THR A 561 -10.06 5.92 61.05
CA THR A 561 -9.54 7.31 61.02
C THR A 561 -8.53 7.47 59.89
N HIS A 562 -8.95 8.06 58.78
CA HIS A 562 -8.33 9.26 58.19
C HIS A 562 -9.17 9.70 56.98
N ARG A 563 -9.80 10.88 57.08
CA ARG A 563 -10.63 11.46 56.03
C ARG A 563 -9.99 12.80 55.62
N ARG A 564 -9.87 13.02 54.31
CA ARG A 564 -9.41 14.25 53.61
C ARG A 564 -7.91 14.57 53.66
N VAL A 565 -7.26 14.42 52.51
CA VAL A 565 -6.31 15.40 51.95
C VAL A 565 -6.64 15.51 50.44
N PHE A 566 -7.17 16.67 50.04
CA PHE A 566 -7.26 17.31 48.70
C PHE A 566 -7.12 16.43 47.43
N ASP A 567 -7.97 16.50 46.38
CA ASP A 567 -8.75 17.65 45.84
C ASP A 567 -7.99 18.97 45.81
N ARG A 568 -6.83 18.96 45.12
CA ARG A 568 -6.07 20.15 44.76
C ARG A 568 -5.69 20.02 43.29
N ASP A 569 -6.48 20.68 42.45
CA ASP A 569 -5.96 21.43 41.29
C ASP A 569 -6.95 22.46 40.72
N HIS A 570 -8.23 22.43 41.11
CA HIS A 570 -9.21 23.44 40.70
C HIS A 570 -9.24 24.75 41.51
N ARG A 571 -8.27 25.00 42.41
CA ARG A 571 -8.18 26.26 43.19
C ARG A 571 -6.76 26.82 43.34
N LEU A 572 -6.11 27.12 42.21
CA LEU A 572 -4.90 27.95 42.18
C LEU A 572 -4.84 28.98 41.02
N ARG A 573 -5.97 29.23 40.32
CA ARG A 573 -6.10 30.29 39.29
C ARG A 573 -7.09 31.38 39.67
N HIS A 574 -6.93 32.00 40.84
CA HIS A 574 -7.71 33.21 41.18
C HIS A 574 -7.01 34.25 42.08
N LEU A 575 -5.70 34.11 42.32
CA LEU A 575 -4.91 35.08 43.09
C LEU A 575 -3.58 35.40 42.39
N GLN A 576 -3.67 35.84 41.13
CA GLN A 576 -2.57 36.51 40.41
C GLN A 576 -3.09 37.55 39.40
N ASN A 577 -4.26 38.13 39.67
CA ASN A 577 -4.72 39.36 39.02
C ASN A 577 -4.24 40.56 39.86
N LEU A 578 -3.03 41.06 39.58
CA LEU A 578 -2.55 42.43 39.83
C LEU A 578 -1.15 42.55 39.22
N VAL A 579 -0.88 43.66 38.53
CA VAL A 579 0.28 43.90 37.63
C VAL A 579 0.20 43.13 36.31
N LYS A 580 -0.24 43.82 35.24
CA LYS A 580 -0.01 43.42 33.84
C LYS A 580 1.35 43.96 33.37
N PRO A 581 2.35 43.13 33.02
CA PRO A 581 3.36 43.52 32.05
C PRO A 581 2.71 43.66 30.66
N HIS A 582 3.33 44.38 29.74
CA HIS A 582 2.97 44.25 28.32
C HIS A 582 3.27 42.81 27.88
N SER A 583 2.25 42.07 27.41
CA SER A 583 2.44 40.77 26.78
C SER A 583 2.97 40.96 25.37
N SER A 584 4.25 40.65 25.16
CA SER A 584 4.86 40.66 23.83
C SER A 584 4.20 39.62 22.92
N ASN A 585 3.90 39.99 21.68
CA ASN A 585 3.31 39.08 20.70
C ASN A 585 4.37 38.58 19.71
N ALA A 586 4.28 37.32 19.29
CA ALA A 586 5.08 36.83 18.17
C ALA A 586 4.37 37.17 16.86
N ARG A 587 4.85 38.19 16.14
CA ARG A 587 4.34 38.57 14.81
C ARG A 587 5.21 37.89 13.75
N MET A 588 4.61 37.01 12.95
CA MET A 588 5.32 36.20 11.97
C MET A 588 4.66 36.34 10.59
N ARG A 589 5.47 36.22 9.55
CA ARG A 589 5.00 36.25 8.16
C ARG A 589 4.50 34.87 7.74
N LEU A 590 3.41 34.85 6.97
CA LEU A 590 3.01 33.65 6.24
C LEU A 590 3.57 33.70 4.82
N HIS A 591 4.00 32.55 4.33
CA HIS A 591 4.59 32.30 3.02
C HIS A 591 3.77 31.25 2.27
N ASP A 592 4.11 31.02 1.00
CA ASP A 592 3.45 30.06 0.10
C ASP A 592 1.96 30.37 -0.17
N ASP A 593 1.28 29.46 -0.86
CA ASP A 593 -0.11 29.60 -1.27
C ASP A 593 -0.81 28.25 -1.49
N LEU A 594 -2.13 28.25 -1.34
CA LEU A 594 -3.00 27.07 -1.46
C LEU A 594 -3.12 26.50 -2.88
N LEU A 595 -2.75 27.24 -3.93
CA LEU A 595 -2.87 26.80 -5.32
C LEU A 595 -1.62 26.03 -5.77
N THR A 596 -0.44 26.51 -5.38
CA THR A 596 0.85 25.93 -5.77
C THR A 596 1.27 24.79 -4.84
N ASN A 597 1.17 25.01 -3.52
CA ASN A 597 1.69 24.07 -2.52
C ASN A 597 0.59 23.41 -1.67
N GLY A 598 -0.64 23.95 -1.69
CA GLY A 598 -1.78 23.43 -0.91
C GLY A 598 -1.86 23.94 0.54
N TYR A 599 -0.81 24.57 1.05
CA TYR A 599 -0.70 25.06 2.42
C TYR A 599 0.02 26.42 2.50
N TYR A 600 -0.04 27.05 3.68
CA TYR A 600 0.80 28.20 4.03
C TYR A 600 1.87 27.78 5.05
N THR A 601 3.09 28.27 4.87
CA THR A 601 4.19 28.06 5.82
C THR A 601 4.51 29.33 6.61
N THR A 602 5.20 29.18 7.73
CA THR A 602 5.87 30.29 8.43
C THR A 602 7.30 29.90 8.79
N ARG A 603 8.16 30.91 9.01
CA ARG A 603 9.55 30.72 9.40
C ARG A 603 9.68 30.63 10.91
N LEU A 604 10.23 29.52 11.40
CA LEU A 604 10.57 29.29 12.79
C LEU A 604 12.06 29.00 12.89
N TRP A 605 12.73 29.60 13.88
CA TRP A 605 14.14 29.34 14.14
C TRP A 605 14.30 28.55 15.43
N ILE A 606 15.09 27.49 15.42
CA ILE A 606 15.31 26.60 16.57
C ILE A 606 16.82 26.47 16.84
N GLY A 607 17.23 26.63 18.09
CA GLY A 607 18.59 26.38 18.56
C GLY A 607 19.48 27.62 18.76
N THR A 608 20.71 27.37 19.24
CA THR A 608 21.75 28.40 19.46
C THR A 608 23.11 27.93 18.94
N PRO A 609 23.60 28.41 17.77
CA PRO A 609 22.96 29.41 16.91
C PRO A 609 21.64 28.93 16.27
N PRO A 610 20.71 29.84 15.93
CA PRO A 610 19.39 29.44 15.43
C PRO A 610 19.45 28.88 14.01
N GLN A 611 18.79 27.75 13.80
CA GLN A 611 18.60 27.05 12.52
C GLN A 611 17.18 27.33 12.01
N GLU A 612 16.99 27.58 10.72
CA GLU A 612 15.73 28.08 10.14
C GLU A 612 14.92 26.97 9.45
N PHE A 613 13.60 26.96 9.67
CA PHE A 613 12.67 26.01 9.05
C PHE A 613 11.39 26.71 8.58
N ALA A 614 10.82 26.27 7.45
CA ALA A 614 9.49 26.63 7.00
C ALA A 614 8.47 25.54 7.35
N LEU A 615 7.61 25.85 8.32
CA LEU A 615 6.65 24.89 8.86
C LEU A 615 5.24 25.22 8.41
N ILE A 616 4.48 24.19 8.02
CA ILE A 616 3.06 24.30 7.70
C ILE A 616 2.31 24.75 8.96
N VAL A 617 1.48 25.77 8.83
CA VAL A 617 0.73 26.33 9.96
C VAL A 617 -0.57 25.55 10.12
N ASP A 618 -0.64 24.65 11.10
CA ASP A 618 -1.70 23.66 11.22
C ASP A 618 -2.45 23.75 12.57
N THR A 619 -3.72 24.15 12.52
CA THR A 619 -4.66 24.18 13.65
C THR A 619 -5.24 22.81 14.02
N GLY A 620 -5.12 21.81 13.15
CA GLY A 620 -5.43 20.41 13.43
C GLY A 620 -4.32 19.68 14.19
N SER A 621 -3.05 20.00 13.92
CA SER A 621 -1.90 19.41 14.63
C SER A 621 -1.74 19.91 16.06
N THR A 622 -1.47 18.98 16.97
CA THR A 622 -1.22 19.21 18.40
C THR A 622 0.26 19.20 18.79
N VAL A 623 1.16 19.20 17.81
CA VAL A 623 2.62 19.17 18.00
C VAL A 623 3.31 20.00 16.91
N THR A 624 4.37 20.72 17.31
CA THR A 624 5.33 21.33 16.37
C THR A 624 6.53 20.39 16.20
N TYR A 625 6.97 20.13 14.97
CA TYR A 625 8.14 19.27 14.69
C TYR A 625 8.92 19.68 13.44
N VAL A 626 10.18 19.23 13.40
CA VAL A 626 11.12 19.38 12.28
C VAL A 626 11.99 18.11 12.13
N PRO A 627 12.42 17.72 10.92
CA PRO A 627 13.31 16.61 10.66
C PRO A 627 14.70 16.90 11.20
N CYS A 628 15.23 15.94 11.95
CA CYS A 628 16.57 16.02 12.52
C CYS A 628 17.64 15.38 11.62
N SER A 629 18.90 15.73 11.85
CA SER A 629 20.06 15.30 11.05
C SER A 629 20.23 13.78 11.03
N ASN A 630 19.78 13.10 12.09
CA ASN A 630 19.72 11.65 12.21
C ASN A 630 18.51 10.99 11.55
N CYS A 631 17.57 11.74 10.94
CA CYS A 631 16.41 11.14 10.28
C CYS A 631 16.84 10.30 9.07
N VAL A 632 16.64 8.99 9.14
CA VAL A 632 16.98 8.08 8.03
C VAL A 632 15.80 7.94 7.05
N GLU A 633 14.56 8.07 7.55
CA GLU A 633 13.31 7.90 6.78
C GLU A 633 12.52 9.21 6.67
N CYS A 634 13.19 10.31 6.31
CA CYS A 634 12.56 11.57 5.91
C CYS A 634 12.83 11.86 4.43
N GLY A 635 11.92 12.61 3.81
CA GLY A 635 12.02 13.16 2.48
C GLY A 635 13.10 14.23 2.35
N ASN A 636 13.03 14.95 1.23
CA ASN A 636 13.94 16.03 0.90
C ASN A 636 13.18 17.36 0.82
N HIS A 637 13.08 18.01 1.97
CA HIS A 637 12.47 19.33 2.14
C HIS A 637 13.39 20.45 1.64
N GLN A 638 12.96 21.70 1.80
CA GLN A 638 13.66 22.84 1.22
C GLN A 638 14.81 23.39 2.06
N ASP A 639 14.74 23.29 3.39
CA ASP A 639 15.74 23.79 4.33
C ASP A 639 16.48 22.61 4.99
N PRO A 640 17.74 22.79 5.45
CA PRO A 640 18.51 21.69 6.04
C PRO A 640 17.88 21.15 7.32
N ARG A 641 17.91 19.83 7.49
CA ARG A 641 17.45 19.15 8.72
C ARG A 641 18.15 19.70 9.96
N PHE A 642 17.42 19.80 11.06
CA PHE A 642 17.92 20.31 12.33
C PHE A 642 19.12 19.48 12.82
N GLN A 643 20.20 20.15 13.21
CA GLN A 643 21.43 19.54 13.72
C GLN A 643 21.52 19.79 15.24
N PRO A 644 21.08 18.84 16.09
CA PRO A 644 21.20 18.93 17.55
C PRO A 644 22.61 19.30 18.02
N GLU A 645 23.62 18.69 17.40
CA GLU A 645 25.05 18.84 17.68
C GLU A 645 25.58 20.28 17.46
N LEU A 646 24.91 21.08 16.62
CA LEU A 646 25.27 22.49 16.43
C LEU A 646 24.60 23.43 17.44
N SER A 647 23.54 22.99 18.13
CA SER A 647 22.82 23.85 19.08
C SER A 647 23.33 23.67 20.51
N SER A 648 24.04 24.69 21.00
CA SER A 648 24.49 24.78 22.39
C SER A 648 23.37 24.83 23.44
N THR A 649 22.12 25.03 23.02
CA THR A 649 20.94 25.03 23.89
C THR A 649 20.04 23.80 23.72
N TYR A 650 20.36 22.88 22.81
CA TYR A 650 19.60 21.65 22.62
C TYR A 650 19.60 20.79 23.89
N GLN A 651 18.42 20.36 24.30
CA GLN A 651 18.24 19.43 25.41
C GLN A 651 17.21 18.37 25.04
N PRO A 652 17.58 17.07 24.94
CA PRO A 652 16.58 16.03 24.72
C PRO A 652 15.62 15.98 25.92
N VAL A 653 14.31 15.88 25.66
CA VAL A 653 13.32 15.76 26.74
C VAL A 653 13.45 14.36 27.30
N LYS A 654 13.90 14.25 28.56
CA LYS A 654 14.12 12.95 29.19
C LYS A 654 12.82 12.20 29.41
N CYS A 655 12.84 10.90 29.15
CA CYS A 655 11.75 9.96 29.44
C CYS A 655 11.23 10.15 30.89
N ASN A 656 9.92 10.19 31.04
CA ASN A 656 9.24 10.29 32.34
C ASN A 656 7.83 9.66 32.24
N VAL A 657 7.08 9.68 33.34
CA VAL A 657 5.74 9.08 33.43
C VAL A 657 4.65 9.81 32.62
N ASP A 658 4.93 11.04 32.17
CA ASP A 658 3.97 11.92 31.49
C ASP A 658 4.10 11.87 29.96
N CYS A 659 5.03 11.07 29.42
CA CYS A 659 5.26 10.90 27.99
C CYS A 659 5.37 9.42 27.58
N ASN A 660 5.11 9.13 26.30
CA ASN A 660 5.68 7.93 25.70
C ASN A 660 7.19 8.15 25.61
N CYS A 661 7.98 7.12 25.88
CA CYS A 661 9.43 7.22 25.75
C CYS A 661 9.92 6.75 24.39
N ASP A 662 11.11 7.21 24.03
CA ASP A 662 11.94 6.46 23.10
C ASP A 662 12.20 5.09 23.67
N GLU A 663 12.76 4.27 22.80
CA GLU A 663 12.98 2.88 23.04
C GLU A 663 13.76 2.73 24.35
N ASN A 664 14.98 3.25 24.40
CA ASN A 664 15.91 3.11 25.53
C ASN A 664 15.39 3.70 26.87
N GLY A 665 14.21 4.31 26.91
CA GLY A 665 13.70 4.99 28.11
C GLY A 665 14.56 6.19 28.49
N VAL A 666 15.20 6.82 27.50
CA VAL A 666 16.14 7.94 27.66
C VAL A 666 15.45 9.25 27.32
N GLN A 667 14.69 9.28 26.23
CA GLN A 667 14.00 10.46 25.70
C GLN A 667 12.48 10.23 25.67
N CYS A 668 11.69 11.28 25.54
CA CYS A 668 10.27 11.16 25.19
C CYS A 668 10.12 11.02 23.67
N THR A 669 9.14 10.26 23.17
CA THR A 669 8.76 10.19 21.75
C THR A 669 7.42 10.86 21.48
N TYR A 670 7.20 11.17 20.21
CA TYR A 670 5.89 11.52 19.67
C TYR A 670 5.61 10.73 18.39
N GLU A 671 4.33 10.48 18.14
CA GLU A 671 3.80 9.96 16.88
C GLU A 671 2.53 10.73 16.53
N ARG A 672 2.38 11.09 15.25
CA ARG A 672 1.17 11.67 14.68
C ARG A 672 0.83 11.01 13.36
N ARG A 673 -0.48 10.93 13.10
CA ARG A 673 -1.06 10.44 11.87
C ARG A 673 -2.17 11.38 11.41
N TYR A 674 -2.11 11.75 10.15
CA TYR A 674 -3.01 12.72 9.52
C TYR A 674 -4.11 12.02 8.71
N ALA A 675 -5.11 12.78 8.24
CA ALA A 675 -6.35 12.24 7.66
C ALA A 675 -6.11 11.49 6.34
N GLU A 676 -5.16 11.99 5.55
CA GLU A 676 -4.64 11.43 4.31
C GLU A 676 -3.68 10.24 4.53
N MET A 677 -3.52 9.81 5.79
CA MET A 677 -2.75 8.66 6.28
C MET A 677 -1.24 8.84 6.37
N SER A 678 -0.70 10.02 6.07
CA SER A 678 0.68 10.40 6.39
C SER A 678 0.96 10.27 7.88
N THR A 679 2.20 9.94 8.24
CA THR A 679 2.64 9.87 9.65
C THR A 679 3.90 10.67 9.87
N SER A 680 4.05 11.25 11.05
CA SER A 680 5.25 11.92 11.55
C SER A 680 5.62 11.30 12.90
N SER A 681 6.89 11.02 13.12
CA SER A 681 7.35 10.42 14.39
C SER A 681 8.82 10.70 14.67
N GLY A 682 9.15 10.76 15.95
CA GLY A 682 10.53 10.95 16.41
C GLY A 682 10.59 11.20 17.92
N VAL A 683 11.70 11.79 18.35
CA VAL A 683 11.95 12.12 19.76
C VAL A 683 11.53 13.55 20.06
N LEU A 684 11.27 13.86 21.33
CA LEU A 684 10.99 15.21 21.80
C LEU A 684 12.26 15.87 22.33
N ALA A 685 12.53 17.08 21.88
CA ALA A 685 13.63 17.92 22.35
C ALA A 685 13.12 19.28 22.81
N GLU A 686 13.71 19.86 23.86
CA GLU A 686 13.51 21.26 24.23
C GLU A 686 14.72 22.09 23.79
N ASP A 687 14.46 23.14 23.01
CA ASP A 687 15.48 24.11 22.61
C ASP A 687 14.87 25.52 22.54
N VAL A 688 15.70 26.53 22.28
CA VAL A 688 15.28 27.93 22.12
C VAL A 688 14.65 28.12 20.75
N MET A 689 13.36 28.45 20.73
CA MET A 689 12.63 28.89 19.54
C MET A 689 12.62 30.41 19.44
N SER A 690 12.84 30.93 18.22
CA SER A 690 12.70 32.34 17.87
C SER A 690 11.74 32.49 16.68
N PHE A 691 11.00 33.60 16.68
CA PHE A 691 9.86 33.85 15.79
C PHE A 691 10.15 34.93 14.74
N GLY A 692 11.42 35.12 14.40
CA GLY A 692 11.90 36.15 13.46
C GLY A 692 12.37 37.43 14.15
N LYS A 693 12.97 38.35 13.38
CA LYS A 693 13.52 39.62 13.88
C LYS A 693 12.43 40.68 14.10
N GLU A 694 11.29 40.47 13.44
CA GLU A 694 10.09 41.30 13.42
C GLU A 694 9.13 40.97 14.59
N SER A 695 9.44 39.94 15.38
CA SER A 695 8.70 39.52 16.57
C SER A 695 9.09 40.34 17.80
N GLU A 696 8.10 40.83 18.55
CA GLU A 696 8.31 41.45 19.88
C GLU A 696 8.55 40.40 20.98
N LEU A 697 8.12 39.17 20.75
CA LEU A 697 8.35 38.06 21.66
C LEU A 697 9.82 37.62 21.57
N VAL A 698 10.56 37.80 22.67
CA VAL A 698 11.93 37.31 22.81
C VAL A 698 11.98 35.78 22.71
N PRO A 699 13.09 35.18 22.25
CA PRO A 699 13.18 33.73 22.07
C PRO A 699 12.80 32.94 23.32
N GLN A 700 12.05 31.85 23.14
CA GLN A 700 11.49 31.05 24.21
C GLN A 700 12.00 29.62 24.12
N ARG A 701 12.39 29.01 25.24
CA ARG A 701 12.52 27.54 25.28
C ARG A 701 11.17 26.91 24.97
N ALA A 702 11.14 25.88 24.13
CA ALA A 702 9.94 25.07 23.87
C ALA A 702 10.32 23.67 23.38
N VAL A 703 9.44 22.72 23.67
CA VAL A 703 9.51 21.34 23.21
C VAL A 703 8.99 21.23 21.78
N PHE A 704 9.71 20.51 20.93
CA PHE A 704 9.32 20.13 19.58
C PHE A 704 9.62 18.67 19.30
N GLY A 705 8.97 18.12 18.27
CA GLY A 705 9.37 16.86 17.66
C GLY A 705 10.64 17.04 16.83
N CYS A 706 11.68 16.32 17.23
CA CYS A 706 12.87 16.04 16.44
C CYS A 706 12.55 14.76 15.65
N GLU A 707 12.04 14.94 14.43
CA GLU A 707 11.48 13.88 13.60
C GLU A 707 12.58 12.97 13.04
N THR A 708 12.34 11.65 13.09
CA THR A 708 13.25 10.59 12.64
C THR A 708 12.62 9.64 11.62
N MET A 709 11.30 9.72 11.40
CA MET A 709 10.58 9.05 10.32
C MET A 709 9.31 9.83 9.97
N GLU A 710 9.06 10.01 8.67
CA GLU A 710 7.77 10.44 8.13
C GLU A 710 7.27 9.49 7.02
N THR A 711 5.98 9.52 6.70
CA THR A 711 5.40 8.74 5.60
C THR A 711 4.28 9.49 4.88
N GLY A 712 3.91 9.01 3.68
CA GLY A 712 2.76 9.54 2.94
C GLY A 712 3.09 10.84 2.23
N ASP A 713 2.16 11.79 2.27
CA ASP A 713 2.29 13.05 1.54
C ASP A 713 3.38 13.95 2.16
N LEU A 714 3.58 13.86 3.49
CA LEU A 714 4.66 14.54 4.24
C LEU A 714 6.04 14.27 3.61
N TYR A 715 6.35 13.00 3.32
CA TYR A 715 7.61 12.57 2.68
C TYR A 715 7.89 13.24 1.32
N THR A 716 6.83 13.67 0.62
CA THR A 716 6.92 14.32 -0.69
C THR A 716 6.73 15.84 -0.64
N GLN A 717 6.44 16.40 0.53
CA GLN A 717 6.12 17.81 0.67
C GLN A 717 7.40 18.67 0.69
N ARG A 718 7.26 19.91 0.24
CA ARG A 718 8.36 20.87 0.21
C ARG A 718 8.64 21.49 1.59
N ALA A 719 7.61 21.75 2.38
CA ALA A 719 7.76 22.30 3.73
C ALA A 719 8.55 21.33 4.62
N ASP A 720 9.29 21.87 5.58
CA ASP A 720 10.22 21.08 6.39
C ASP A 720 9.50 20.35 7.53
N GLY A 721 8.30 20.77 7.92
CA GLY A 721 7.54 20.13 8.99
C GLY A 721 6.26 20.89 9.29
N ILE A 722 5.71 20.68 10.49
CA ILE A 722 4.43 21.29 10.90
C ILE A 722 4.59 22.09 12.19
N MET A 723 3.98 23.26 12.23
CA MET A 723 3.80 24.11 13.42
C MET A 723 2.38 23.89 13.96
N GLY A 724 2.28 23.07 15.00
CA GLY A 724 0.98 22.71 15.61
C GLY A 724 0.40 23.84 16.46
N LEU A 725 -0.78 24.32 16.06
CA LEU A 725 -1.59 25.33 16.75
C LEU A 725 -2.87 24.75 17.39
N GLY A 726 -3.11 23.45 17.23
CA GLY A 726 -4.21 22.70 17.85
C GLY A 726 -4.16 22.67 19.38
N ARG A 727 -5.18 22.09 20.01
CA ARG A 727 -5.27 21.98 21.47
C ARG A 727 -4.48 20.76 21.96
N GLY A 728 -3.33 20.99 22.60
CA GLY A 728 -2.46 19.93 23.11
C GLY A 728 -1.14 20.48 23.64
N THR A 729 -0.59 19.86 24.68
CA THR A 729 0.57 20.32 25.46
C THR A 729 1.86 20.49 24.65
N LEU A 730 1.99 19.83 23.50
CA LEU A 730 3.12 19.94 22.57
C LEU A 730 2.91 20.97 21.45
N SER A 731 1.73 21.60 21.37
CA SER A 731 1.50 22.74 20.48
C SER A 731 2.35 23.92 20.94
N VAL A 732 2.86 24.72 20.00
CA VAL A 732 3.63 25.93 20.36
C VAL A 732 2.75 26.91 21.14
N MET A 733 1.45 26.96 20.84
CA MET A 733 0.52 27.83 21.57
C MET A 733 0.33 27.45 23.03
N ASP A 734 0.05 26.18 23.35
CA ASP A 734 -0.13 25.80 24.76
C ASP A 734 1.15 25.95 25.59
N GLN A 735 2.32 25.80 24.97
CA GLN A 735 3.60 26.02 25.63
C GLN A 735 3.87 27.50 25.92
N LEU A 736 3.65 28.40 24.96
CA LEU A 736 3.82 29.85 25.16
C LEU A 736 2.80 30.42 26.16
N VAL A 737 1.55 29.95 26.09
CA VAL A 737 0.49 30.33 27.04
C VAL A 737 0.77 29.77 28.43
N GLY A 738 1.23 28.52 28.53
CA GLY A 738 1.63 27.89 29.80
C GLY A 738 2.80 28.60 30.49
N LYS A 739 3.71 29.21 29.71
CA LYS A 739 4.79 30.06 30.22
C LYS A 739 4.36 31.51 30.51
N GLY A 740 3.11 31.87 30.21
CA GLY A 740 2.54 33.21 30.47
C GLY A 740 3.14 34.33 29.61
N VAL A 741 3.86 34.00 28.54
CA VAL A 741 4.57 34.99 27.71
C VAL A 741 3.71 35.59 26.59
N VAL A 742 2.63 34.89 26.20
CA VAL A 742 1.57 35.38 25.31
C VAL A 742 0.20 35.13 25.95
N SER A 743 -0.82 35.92 25.58
CA SER A 743 -2.20 35.63 25.97
C SER A 743 -2.74 34.38 25.27
N ASN A 744 -3.82 33.78 25.79
CA ASN A 744 -4.39 32.54 25.28
C ASN A 744 -5.23 32.75 24.01
N SER A 745 -4.59 33.27 22.97
CA SER A 745 -5.16 33.61 21.68
C SER A 745 -4.09 33.61 20.59
N PHE A 746 -4.48 33.43 19.34
CA PHE A 746 -3.63 33.68 18.17
C PHE A 746 -4.48 34.10 16.97
N SER A 747 -3.85 34.65 15.93
CA SER A 747 -4.54 35.07 14.71
C SER A 747 -3.78 34.66 13.44
N LEU A 748 -4.53 34.30 12.40
CA LEU A 748 -4.05 33.92 11.07
C LEU A 748 -4.74 34.79 10.02
N CYS A 749 -4.01 35.24 8.99
CA CYS A 749 -4.55 36.05 7.90
C CYS A 749 -3.90 35.62 6.58
N TYR A 750 -4.61 34.83 5.77
CA TYR A 750 -4.12 34.35 4.47
C TYR A 750 -4.36 35.34 3.35
N GLY A 751 -3.36 35.53 2.50
CA GLY A 751 -3.44 36.35 1.30
C GLY A 751 -4.49 35.87 0.30
N GLY A 752 -4.94 36.79 -0.56
CA GLY A 752 -5.92 36.52 -1.62
C GLY A 752 -5.42 35.59 -2.72
N MET A 753 -6.28 35.31 -3.71
CA MET A 753 -5.95 34.39 -4.80
C MET A 753 -4.78 34.86 -5.70
N ASP A 754 -4.54 36.16 -5.80
CA ASP A 754 -3.45 36.74 -6.62
C ASP A 754 -2.14 36.99 -5.85
N VAL A 755 -2.19 37.06 -4.52
CA VAL A 755 -1.04 37.47 -3.70
C VAL A 755 -0.96 36.56 -2.47
N GLY A 756 -0.21 35.46 -2.61
CA GLY A 756 0.05 34.49 -1.55
C GLY A 756 0.81 35.06 -0.34
N GLY A 757 1.10 34.17 0.61
CA GLY A 757 1.60 34.50 1.94
C GLY A 757 0.52 35.13 2.84
N GLY A 758 0.93 35.99 3.76
CA GLY A 758 0.03 36.66 4.70
C GLY A 758 0.71 37.03 6.02
N ALA A 759 -0.04 37.05 7.11
CA ALA A 759 0.44 37.36 8.45
C ALA A 759 -0.17 36.44 9.52
N MET A 760 0.60 36.14 10.56
CA MET A 760 0.09 35.49 11.78
C MET A 760 0.63 36.16 13.04
N VAL A 761 -0.10 36.01 14.13
CA VAL A 761 0.28 36.52 15.45
C VAL A 761 0.00 35.47 16.52
N LEU A 762 1.01 35.06 17.28
CA LEU A 762 0.82 34.30 18.52
C LEU A 762 0.69 35.29 19.67
N GLY A 763 -0.42 35.21 20.42
CA GLY A 763 -0.83 36.20 21.40
C GLY A 763 -2.04 37.03 20.97
N GLY A 764 -2.31 38.10 21.72
CA GLY A 764 -3.56 38.85 21.68
C GLY A 764 -3.46 40.10 20.84
N ILE A 765 -4.37 40.24 19.86
CA ILE A 765 -4.54 41.48 19.10
C ILE A 765 -5.85 42.16 19.48
N SER A 766 -5.86 43.48 19.48
CA SER A 766 -7.09 44.26 19.63
C SER A 766 -8.04 43.96 18.48
N SER A 767 -9.25 43.50 18.78
CA SER A 767 -10.25 43.18 17.76
C SER A 767 -10.58 44.42 16.91
N PRO A 768 -10.42 44.37 15.58
CA PRO A 768 -10.77 45.50 14.72
C PRO A 768 -12.27 45.83 14.79
N PRO A 769 -12.67 47.10 14.59
CA PRO A 769 -14.07 47.47 14.44
C PRO A 769 -14.73 46.66 13.30
N GLY A 770 -15.88 46.05 13.60
CA GLY A 770 -16.60 45.20 12.65
C GLY A 770 -16.10 43.75 12.54
N MET A 771 -15.23 43.28 13.45
CA MET A 771 -14.94 41.86 13.58
C MET A 771 -16.19 41.10 14.06
N VAL A 772 -16.56 40.05 13.32
CA VAL A 772 -17.69 39.15 13.61
C VAL A 772 -17.19 37.95 14.41
N PHE A 773 -17.94 37.45 15.38
CA PHE A 773 -17.54 36.32 16.21
C PHE A 773 -18.47 35.11 16.08
N SER A 774 -17.93 33.92 16.30
CA SER A 774 -18.68 32.68 16.49
C SER A 774 -18.16 31.95 17.74
N HIS A 775 -19.03 31.23 18.44
CA HIS A 775 -18.62 30.39 19.59
C HIS A 775 -17.83 29.18 19.10
N SER A 776 -16.79 28.80 19.85
CA SER A 776 -15.98 27.60 19.62
C SER A 776 -15.96 26.74 20.88
N ASP A 777 -16.61 25.58 20.83
CA ASP A 777 -16.78 24.70 21.99
C ASP A 777 -15.68 23.60 22.05
N PRO A 778 -14.69 23.72 22.96
CA PRO A 778 -13.64 22.71 23.12
C PRO A 778 -14.09 21.41 23.76
N SER A 779 -15.27 21.37 24.39
CA SER A 779 -15.85 20.14 24.95
C SER A 779 -16.51 19.29 23.86
N ARG A 780 -17.05 19.94 22.83
CA ARG A 780 -17.63 19.32 21.63
C ARG A 780 -16.58 18.82 20.64
N SER A 781 -15.47 19.54 20.49
CA SER A 781 -14.44 19.24 19.48
C SER A 781 -13.03 19.50 20.01
N PRO A 782 -12.06 18.59 19.77
CA PRO A 782 -10.64 18.88 20.01
C PRO A 782 -10.08 19.91 19.03
N TYR A 783 -10.70 20.02 17.85
CA TYR A 783 -10.39 21.01 16.81
C TYR A 783 -11.21 22.28 17.00
N TYR A 784 -10.71 23.41 16.47
CA TYR A 784 -11.42 24.68 16.47
C TYR A 784 -12.69 24.60 15.61
N ASN A 785 -13.84 24.63 16.25
CA ASN A 785 -15.16 24.60 15.60
C ASN A 785 -15.86 25.96 15.68
N ILE A 786 -16.83 26.17 14.79
CA ILE A 786 -17.75 27.32 14.78
C ILE A 786 -19.20 26.87 14.69
N GLU A 787 -20.11 27.67 15.24
CA GLU A 787 -21.55 27.42 15.22
C GLU A 787 -22.20 27.95 13.94
N LEU A 788 -21.81 27.39 12.79
CA LEU A 788 -22.47 27.62 11.50
C LEU A 788 -23.90 27.06 11.53
N LYS A 789 -24.90 27.86 11.17
CA LYS A 789 -26.32 27.44 11.07
C LYS A 789 -26.87 27.51 9.66
N GLU A 790 -26.52 28.54 8.89
CA GLU A 790 -26.99 28.69 7.51
C GLU A 790 -25.88 29.13 6.57
N ILE A 791 -26.05 28.81 5.29
CA ILE A 791 -25.29 29.41 4.18
C ILE A 791 -26.30 30.06 3.25
N HIS A 792 -26.05 31.30 2.83
CA HIS A 792 -26.87 32.01 1.85
C HIS A 792 -26.08 32.18 0.55
N VAL A 793 -26.71 32.00 -0.61
CA VAL A 793 -26.08 32.20 -1.92
C VAL A 793 -26.85 33.29 -2.67
N ALA A 794 -26.16 34.37 -3.04
CA ALA A 794 -26.76 35.60 -3.58
C ALA A 794 -27.93 36.12 -2.73
N GLY A 795 -27.73 36.21 -1.41
CA GLY A 795 -28.71 36.71 -0.44
C GLY A 795 -29.93 35.81 -0.22
N LYS A 796 -29.88 34.52 -0.61
CA LYS A 796 -30.96 33.55 -0.35
C LYS A 796 -30.43 32.36 0.45
N PRO A 797 -31.06 31.99 1.58
CA PRO A 797 -30.67 30.80 2.34
C PRO A 797 -30.77 29.55 1.47
N LEU A 798 -29.78 28.66 1.60
CA LEU A 798 -29.89 27.30 1.08
C LEU A 798 -31.04 26.58 1.78
N LYS A 799 -31.81 25.79 1.03
CA LYS A 799 -32.93 24.99 1.57
C LYS A 799 -32.42 23.76 2.32
N LEU A 800 -31.83 23.99 3.48
CA LEU A 800 -31.21 23.00 4.35
C LEU A 800 -31.83 23.03 5.74
N ASN A 801 -31.71 21.93 6.49
CA ASN A 801 -31.99 21.93 7.92
C ASN A 801 -30.81 22.62 8.63
N PRO A 802 -31.02 23.56 9.56
CA PRO A 802 -29.92 24.19 10.30
C PRO A 802 -28.98 23.19 11.03
N ARG A 803 -29.47 21.99 11.34
CA ARG A 803 -28.65 20.90 11.89
C ARG A 803 -27.65 20.28 10.89
N THR A 804 -27.73 20.60 9.60
CA THR A 804 -26.82 20.04 8.58
C THR A 804 -25.35 20.44 8.80
N PHE A 805 -25.09 21.61 9.37
CA PHE A 805 -23.74 22.07 9.74
C PHE A 805 -23.40 21.74 11.22
N ASP A 806 -24.37 21.21 11.96
CA ASP A 806 -24.33 20.99 13.42
C ASP A 806 -23.95 19.55 13.76
N GLY A 807 -23.06 18.94 12.95
CA GLY A 807 -22.59 17.56 13.11
C GLY A 807 -21.79 17.31 14.40
N LYS A 808 -21.22 16.10 14.56
CA LYS A 808 -20.57 15.64 15.80
C LYS A 808 -19.61 16.69 16.40
N TYR A 809 -18.73 17.27 15.58
CA TYR A 809 -17.75 18.28 16.00
C TYR A 809 -18.18 19.73 15.69
N GLY A 810 -19.32 19.94 15.03
CA GLY A 810 -19.73 21.21 14.42
C GLY A 810 -19.07 21.42 13.06
N ALA A 811 -19.01 22.68 12.60
CA ALA A 811 -18.17 23.05 11.46
C ALA A 811 -16.75 23.32 11.96
N ILE A 812 -15.79 22.50 11.56
CA ILE A 812 -14.37 22.64 11.91
C ILE A 812 -13.73 23.66 10.99
N LEU A 813 -12.98 24.62 11.55
CA LEU A 813 -12.10 25.51 10.83
C LEU A 813 -10.67 24.98 10.95
N ASP A 814 -10.06 24.64 9.82
CA ASP A 814 -8.74 24.02 9.81
C ASP A 814 -7.79 24.64 8.76
N SER A 815 -6.61 25.07 9.21
CA SER A 815 -5.55 25.58 8.37
C SER A 815 -4.68 24.53 7.69
N GLY A 816 -4.61 23.31 8.23
CA GLY A 816 -3.93 22.19 7.57
C GLY A 816 -4.63 21.76 6.28
N THR A 817 -5.93 22.02 6.18
CA THR A 817 -6.76 21.67 5.03
C THR A 817 -6.81 22.79 3.97
N THR A 818 -6.51 22.48 2.70
CA THR A 818 -6.55 23.42 1.57
C THR A 818 -7.96 23.94 1.24
N TYR A 819 -8.90 23.01 1.04
CA TYR A 819 -10.24 23.25 0.47
C TYR A 819 -11.36 23.11 1.50
N ALA A 820 -12.58 23.54 1.16
CA ALA A 820 -13.75 23.24 1.99
C ALA A 820 -14.39 21.91 1.60
N TYR A 821 -14.84 21.14 2.60
CA TYR A 821 -15.54 19.88 2.42
C TYR A 821 -16.87 19.95 3.16
N PHE A 822 -17.97 19.90 2.41
CA PHE A 822 -19.33 20.04 2.94
C PHE A 822 -20.02 18.66 3.01
N PRO A 823 -20.87 18.41 4.03
CA PRO A 823 -21.77 17.27 4.06
C PRO A 823 -22.61 17.23 2.79
N GLU A 824 -22.91 16.03 2.28
CA GLU A 824 -23.52 15.82 0.95
C GLU A 824 -24.71 16.75 0.62
N LYS A 825 -25.66 16.88 1.56
CA LYS A 825 -26.84 17.73 1.40
C LYS A 825 -26.46 19.20 1.23
N ALA A 826 -25.50 19.68 2.03
CA ALA A 826 -25.00 21.05 1.94
C ALA A 826 -24.18 21.28 0.66
N TYR A 827 -23.33 20.32 0.27
CA TYR A 827 -22.57 20.38 -0.97
C TYR A 827 -23.48 20.50 -2.19
N TYR A 828 -24.49 19.64 -2.34
CA TYR A 828 -25.40 19.71 -3.49
C TYR A 828 -26.25 20.97 -3.49
N ALA A 829 -26.82 21.37 -2.35
CA ALA A 829 -27.59 22.61 -2.25
C ALA A 829 -26.74 23.85 -2.60
N PHE A 830 -25.49 23.90 -2.13
CA PHE A 830 -24.54 24.97 -2.46
C PHE A 830 -24.21 24.96 -3.95
N LYS A 831 -23.75 23.82 -4.47
CA LYS A 831 -23.37 23.62 -5.88
C LYS A 831 -24.53 24.00 -6.82
N ASP A 832 -25.75 23.54 -6.56
CA ASP A 832 -26.92 23.84 -7.40
C ASP A 832 -27.33 25.33 -7.32
N ALA A 833 -27.19 25.97 -6.14
CA ALA A 833 -27.44 27.40 -5.99
C ALA A 833 -26.41 28.26 -6.74
N ILE A 834 -25.12 27.89 -6.72
CA ILE A 834 -24.08 28.53 -7.53
C ILE A 834 -24.33 28.29 -9.02
N MET A 835 -24.51 27.03 -9.45
CA MET A 835 -24.75 26.66 -10.85
C MET A 835 -25.94 27.41 -11.45
N LYS A 836 -27.02 27.60 -10.69
CA LYS A 836 -28.20 28.37 -11.11
C LYS A 836 -27.90 29.85 -11.38
N LYS A 837 -26.85 30.41 -10.77
CA LYS A 837 -26.40 31.80 -10.98
C LYS A 837 -25.41 31.95 -12.14
N ILE A 838 -24.64 30.91 -12.45
CA ILE A 838 -23.56 30.94 -13.45
C ILE A 838 -23.84 30.06 -14.69
N SER A 839 -25.10 29.68 -14.93
CA SER A 839 -25.52 28.81 -16.03
C SER A 839 -25.19 29.33 -17.45
N PHE A 840 -24.83 30.60 -17.57
CA PHE A 840 -24.34 31.22 -18.81
C PHE A 840 -22.84 31.00 -19.07
N LEU A 841 -22.07 30.51 -18.09
CA LEU A 841 -20.66 30.18 -18.25
C LEU A 841 -20.48 28.79 -18.88
N LYS A 842 -19.43 28.64 -19.68
CA LYS A 842 -19.10 27.34 -20.28
C LYS A 842 -18.33 26.50 -19.27
N GLN A 843 -18.96 25.43 -18.77
CA GLN A 843 -18.28 24.41 -17.98
C GLN A 843 -17.16 23.73 -18.80
N ILE A 844 -16.03 23.45 -18.16
CA ILE A 844 -14.86 22.78 -18.73
C ILE A 844 -14.37 21.68 -17.77
N ASN A 845 -13.50 20.80 -18.27
CA ASN A 845 -12.81 19.80 -17.44
C ASN A 845 -11.85 20.49 -16.45
N GLY A 846 -11.50 19.79 -15.37
CA GLY A 846 -10.52 20.23 -14.39
C GLY A 846 -9.06 20.20 -14.87
N PRO A 847 -8.15 20.84 -14.10
CA PRO A 847 -6.72 20.84 -14.41
C PRO A 847 -6.10 19.43 -14.33
N ASP A 848 -6.55 18.56 -13.42
CA ASP A 848 -6.15 17.16 -13.36
C ASP A 848 -7.30 16.26 -13.85
N PRO A 849 -7.12 15.44 -14.91
CA PRO A 849 -8.18 14.55 -15.41
C PRO A 849 -8.56 13.42 -14.44
N ASN A 850 -7.77 13.16 -13.40
CA ASN A 850 -8.09 12.17 -12.36
C ASN A 850 -9.13 12.70 -11.36
N PHE A 851 -9.29 14.02 -11.25
CA PHE A 851 -10.25 14.67 -10.35
C PHE A 851 -11.42 15.27 -11.13
N LYS A 852 -12.63 15.14 -10.57
CA LYS A 852 -13.88 15.60 -11.21
C LYS A 852 -14.22 17.04 -10.79
N ASP A 853 -13.27 17.94 -10.98
CA ASP A 853 -13.43 19.35 -10.59
C ASP A 853 -14.52 20.04 -11.42
N ILE A 854 -15.30 20.90 -10.78
CA ILE A 854 -16.34 21.69 -11.44
C ILE A 854 -15.73 23.05 -11.83
N CYS A 855 -15.33 23.17 -13.09
CA CYS A 855 -14.61 24.33 -13.61
C CYS A 855 -15.37 25.08 -14.72
N PHE A 856 -15.16 26.39 -14.82
CA PHE A 856 -15.87 27.29 -15.74
C PHE A 856 -14.92 28.20 -16.51
N SER A 857 -15.29 28.48 -17.76
CA SER A 857 -14.59 29.40 -18.66
C SER A 857 -15.55 30.46 -19.21
N GLY A 858 -14.99 31.61 -19.63
CA GLY A 858 -15.76 32.68 -20.28
C GLY A 858 -16.29 33.78 -19.36
N ALA A 859 -15.80 33.87 -18.12
CA ALA A 859 -16.23 34.83 -17.09
C ALA A 859 -16.13 36.33 -17.47
N GLY A 860 -15.51 36.69 -18.60
CA GLY A 860 -15.39 38.10 -19.04
C GLY A 860 -16.37 38.56 -20.14
N ARG A 861 -17.33 37.73 -20.59
CA ARG A 861 -18.21 38.04 -21.75
C ARG A 861 -19.35 39.06 -21.50
N TYR A 862 -19.27 39.89 -20.47
CA TYR A 862 -20.45 40.55 -19.88
C TYR A 862 -21.07 41.74 -20.65
N PHE A 863 -20.55 42.14 -21.82
CA PHE A 863 -20.89 43.45 -22.43
C PHE A 863 -21.75 43.47 -23.71
N TYR A 864 -22.25 42.33 -24.21
CA TYR A 864 -22.94 42.29 -25.53
C TYR A 864 -24.43 41.94 -25.54
N PHE A 865 -25.10 41.78 -24.40
CA PHE A 865 -26.51 41.33 -24.35
C PHE A 865 -27.56 42.41 -23.99
N LEU A 866 -27.18 43.69 -23.99
CA LEU A 866 -28.07 44.81 -23.57
C LEU A 866 -28.43 45.82 -24.67
N LEU A 867 -28.05 45.60 -25.94
CA LEU A 867 -28.55 46.36 -27.08
C LEU A 867 -29.28 45.43 -28.06
N GLY A 868 -30.51 45.82 -28.41
CA GLY A 868 -31.52 44.94 -28.97
C GLY A 868 -31.27 44.47 -30.39
N ALA A 869 -31.92 43.36 -30.75
CA ALA A 869 -31.89 42.79 -32.09
C ALA A 869 -32.69 43.64 -33.11
N SER A 870 -32.04 44.66 -33.68
CA SER A 870 -32.42 45.29 -34.95
C SER A 870 -31.25 46.11 -35.49
N TYR A 871 -31.05 46.11 -36.81
CA TYR A 871 -29.90 46.69 -37.52
C TYR A 871 -28.52 46.09 -37.19
N PHE A 872 -28.10 45.07 -37.94
CA PHE A 872 -27.19 45.30 -39.08
C PHE A 872 -27.08 44.03 -39.94
N ARG A 873 -27.26 44.19 -41.26
CA ARG A 873 -27.04 43.17 -42.29
C ARG A 873 -26.26 43.87 -43.40
N PHE A 874 -25.20 43.22 -43.91
CA PHE A 874 -24.33 43.55 -45.08
C PHE A 874 -22.87 44.04 -44.85
N ILE A 875 -22.03 43.51 -45.77
CA ILE A 875 -20.68 43.92 -46.24
C ILE A 875 -19.43 43.41 -45.48
N LEU A 876 -18.93 42.27 -45.95
CA LEU A 876 -17.60 41.99 -46.55
C LEU A 876 -16.27 42.50 -45.97
N SER A 877 -15.27 41.62 -46.18
CA SER A 877 -13.83 41.84 -46.37
C SER A 877 -12.97 42.34 -45.20
N GLY A 878 -12.22 41.37 -44.65
CA GLY A 878 -10.86 41.46 -44.12
C GLY A 878 -10.26 42.84 -43.81
N LEU A 879 -10.35 43.23 -42.54
CA LEU A 879 -9.34 44.05 -41.90
C LEU A 879 -9.24 43.67 -40.41
N ILE A 880 -8.04 43.80 -39.86
CA ILE A 880 -7.67 43.32 -38.54
C ILE A 880 -8.45 44.08 -37.47
N VAL A 881 -9.29 43.36 -36.74
CA VAL A 881 -9.73 43.76 -35.40
C VAL A 881 -9.13 42.75 -34.44
N GLU A 882 -8.03 43.13 -33.77
CA GLU A 882 -7.60 42.40 -32.59
C GLU A 882 -8.73 42.46 -31.56
N HIS A 883 -9.34 41.30 -31.29
CA HIS A 883 -10.39 41.22 -30.29
C HIS A 883 -9.80 41.52 -28.91
N LEU A 884 -10.17 42.68 -28.37
CA LEU A 884 -10.16 42.99 -26.93
C LEU A 884 -11.10 42.02 -26.18
N PHE A 885 -10.65 40.78 -26.01
CA PHE A 885 -11.24 39.82 -25.09
C PHE A 885 -10.76 40.13 -23.67
N PHE A 886 -11.52 40.93 -22.94
CA PHE A 886 -11.49 40.85 -21.48
C PHE A 886 -11.94 39.44 -21.09
N CYS A 887 -10.99 38.58 -20.73
CA CYS A 887 -11.24 37.49 -19.80
C CYS A 887 -11.06 38.06 -18.40
N ALA A 888 -11.86 37.60 -17.43
CA ALA A 888 -11.65 37.88 -16.01
C ALA A 888 -10.36 37.21 -15.50
N ARG A 889 -9.21 37.73 -15.92
CA ARG A 889 -7.87 37.37 -15.43
C ARG A 889 -7.61 37.96 -14.04
N ASP A 890 -8.27 39.07 -13.75
CA ASP A 890 -8.18 39.82 -12.50
C ASP A 890 -9.26 39.33 -11.52
N VAL A 891 -8.86 39.00 -10.29
CA VAL A 891 -9.75 38.48 -9.23
C VAL A 891 -10.79 39.52 -8.81
N THR A 892 -10.50 40.82 -8.96
CA THR A 892 -11.44 41.91 -8.64
C THR A 892 -12.70 41.90 -9.51
N GLU A 893 -12.68 41.20 -10.65
CA GLU A 893 -13.85 41.06 -11.53
C GLU A 893 -14.76 39.88 -11.18
N LEU A 894 -14.29 38.90 -10.39
CA LEU A 894 -15.09 37.72 -10.04
C LEU A 894 -16.45 38.04 -9.39
N PRO A 895 -16.60 39.03 -8.49
CA PRO A 895 -17.90 39.41 -7.92
C PRO A 895 -18.93 39.91 -8.94
N LYS A 896 -18.51 40.31 -10.15
CA LYS A 896 -19.41 40.70 -11.24
C LYS A 896 -20.08 39.50 -11.91
N VAL A 897 -19.54 38.29 -11.67
CA VAL A 897 -19.84 37.06 -12.44
C VAL A 897 -20.36 35.95 -11.52
N PHE A 898 -19.70 35.74 -10.40
CA PHE A 898 -20.01 34.72 -9.41
C PHE A 898 -20.72 35.35 -8.20
N PRO A 899 -21.72 34.68 -7.61
CA PRO A 899 -22.53 35.26 -6.54
C PRO A 899 -21.77 35.35 -5.21
N GLU A 900 -22.04 36.39 -4.43
CA GLU A 900 -21.61 36.44 -3.02
C GLU A 900 -22.29 35.32 -2.21
N VAL A 901 -21.56 34.80 -1.22
CA VAL A 901 -22.00 33.71 -0.33
C VAL A 901 -21.88 34.18 1.11
N ASP A 902 -22.94 34.12 1.91
CA ASP A 902 -22.83 34.40 3.36
C ASP A 902 -22.79 33.09 4.16
N MET A 903 -21.96 33.04 5.20
CA MET A 903 -22.07 32.07 6.30
C MET A 903 -22.71 32.75 7.51
N VAL A 904 -23.76 32.16 8.08
CA VAL A 904 -24.53 32.73 9.20
C VAL A 904 -24.35 31.86 10.45
N PHE A 905 -23.98 32.51 11.55
CA PHE A 905 -23.71 31.88 12.85
C PHE A 905 -24.95 31.85 13.74
N ALA A 906 -24.88 31.07 14.83
CA ALA A 906 -26.00 30.83 15.74
C ALA A 906 -26.58 32.07 16.43
N ASP A 907 -25.79 33.13 16.59
CA ASP A 907 -26.21 34.42 17.16
C ASP A 907 -26.82 35.38 16.11
N GLY A 908 -26.94 34.93 14.85
CA GLY A 908 -27.46 35.72 13.74
C GLY A 908 -26.43 36.65 13.09
N GLN A 909 -25.18 36.70 13.57
CA GLN A 909 -24.11 37.37 12.84
C GLN A 909 -23.76 36.57 11.58
N LYS A 910 -23.20 37.25 10.56
CA LYS A 910 -22.78 36.61 9.31
C LYS A 910 -21.44 37.14 8.80
N ILE A 911 -20.71 36.29 8.09
CA ILE A 911 -19.54 36.66 7.29
C ILE A 911 -19.83 36.41 5.81
N SER A 912 -19.63 37.44 4.99
CA SER A 912 -19.73 37.35 3.54
C SER A 912 -18.41 36.84 2.94
N LEU A 913 -18.49 35.88 2.02
CA LEU A 913 -17.40 35.25 1.30
C LEU A 913 -17.41 35.74 -0.15
N SER A 914 -16.30 36.34 -0.56
CA SER A 914 -16.08 36.72 -1.95
C SER A 914 -15.82 35.46 -2.79
N PRO A 915 -15.93 35.52 -4.13
CA PRO A 915 -15.69 34.35 -4.98
C PRO A 915 -14.31 33.70 -4.82
N GLU A 916 -13.27 34.44 -4.43
CA GLU A 916 -11.95 33.86 -4.14
C GLU A 916 -11.90 32.96 -2.90
N ASN A 917 -12.94 33.00 -2.04
CA ASN A 917 -13.05 32.14 -0.86
C ASN A 917 -13.68 30.77 -1.14
N TYR A 918 -14.28 30.57 -2.32
CA TYR A 918 -14.85 29.26 -2.71
C TYR A 918 -14.46 28.84 -4.14
N LEU A 919 -13.58 29.61 -4.81
CA LEU A 919 -12.99 29.29 -6.11
C LEU A 919 -11.47 29.18 -6.06
N PHE A 920 -10.91 28.33 -6.92
CA PHE A 920 -9.49 28.30 -7.25
C PHE A 920 -9.27 28.48 -8.76
N ARG A 921 -8.06 28.89 -9.15
CA ARG A 921 -7.70 29.19 -10.54
C ARG A 921 -7.35 27.91 -11.31
N HIS A 922 -7.84 27.77 -12.53
CA HIS A 922 -7.54 26.61 -13.36
C HIS A 922 -6.12 26.70 -13.96
N THR A 923 -5.19 25.88 -13.48
CA THR A 923 -3.75 25.99 -13.83
C THR A 923 -3.44 25.87 -15.33
N LYS A 924 -4.20 25.05 -16.08
CA LYS A 924 -3.99 24.85 -17.53
C LYS A 924 -4.80 25.76 -18.46
N VAL A 925 -5.72 26.58 -17.96
CA VAL A 925 -6.66 27.37 -18.79
C VAL A 925 -6.79 28.78 -18.22
N SER A 926 -6.16 29.75 -18.90
CA SER A 926 -6.15 31.16 -18.46
C SER A 926 -7.57 31.75 -18.34
N GLY A 927 -7.87 32.36 -17.19
CA GLY A 927 -9.17 32.98 -16.94
C GLY A 927 -10.32 31.99 -16.69
N ALA A 928 -10.01 30.73 -16.39
CA ALA A 928 -10.96 29.75 -15.90
C ALA A 928 -10.78 29.49 -14.40
N TYR A 929 -11.88 29.15 -13.74
CA TYR A 929 -11.96 28.98 -12.27
C TYR A 929 -12.79 27.75 -11.92
N CYS A 930 -12.45 27.11 -10.80
CA CYS A 930 -13.03 25.86 -10.32
C CYS A 930 -13.59 26.02 -8.91
N LEU A 931 -14.68 25.31 -8.58
CA LEU A 931 -15.20 25.25 -7.21
C LEU A 931 -14.20 24.57 -6.27
N GLY A 932 -13.74 25.30 -5.24
CA GLY A 932 -12.90 24.78 -4.15
C GLY A 932 -13.69 24.32 -2.93
N ILE A 933 -14.95 23.92 -3.15
CA ILE A 933 -15.81 23.25 -2.16
C ILE A 933 -16.18 21.89 -2.73
N PHE A 934 -15.96 20.83 -1.95
CA PHE A 934 -16.14 19.44 -2.35
C PHE A 934 -17.14 18.72 -1.43
N LYS A 935 -17.65 17.55 -1.86
CA LYS A 935 -18.42 16.63 -0.99
C LYS A 935 -17.46 16.02 0.03
N ASN A 936 -17.75 16.10 1.34
CA ASN A 936 -16.97 15.47 2.40
C ASN A 936 -17.18 13.94 2.50
N GLY A 937 -17.29 13.27 1.36
CA GLY A 937 -17.74 11.87 1.28
C GLY A 937 -18.96 11.63 2.18
N ASN A 938 -18.77 10.70 3.10
CA ASN A 938 -19.76 10.21 4.07
C ASN A 938 -19.85 11.03 5.36
N ASP A 939 -18.86 11.89 5.62
CA ASP A 939 -18.73 12.58 6.90
C ASP A 939 -19.73 13.74 6.97
N GLN A 940 -20.52 13.77 8.05
CA GLN A 940 -21.48 14.85 8.33
C GLN A 940 -20.80 16.08 8.95
N THR A 941 -19.49 16.04 9.16
CA THR A 941 -18.67 17.17 9.59
C THR A 941 -18.48 18.14 8.43
N THR A 942 -18.65 19.44 8.69
CA THR A 942 -18.25 20.48 7.73
C THR A 942 -16.81 20.87 8.02
N LEU A 943 -15.92 20.74 7.05
CA LEU A 943 -14.51 21.13 7.18
C LEU A 943 -14.26 22.37 6.33
N LEU A 944 -13.85 23.46 6.98
CA LEU A 944 -13.57 24.74 6.35
C LEU A 944 -12.05 24.91 6.26
N GLY A 945 -11.49 24.58 5.10
CA GLY A 945 -10.07 24.78 4.81
C GLY A 945 -9.69 26.24 4.56
N GLY A 946 -8.39 26.49 4.41
CA GLY A 946 -7.78 27.81 4.24
C GLY A 946 -8.40 28.66 3.12
N ILE A 947 -8.97 28.06 2.08
CA ILE A 947 -9.66 28.77 0.99
C ILE A 947 -10.76 29.71 1.51
N ILE A 948 -11.55 29.26 2.49
CA ILE A 948 -12.69 29.99 3.07
C ILE A 948 -12.25 31.30 3.75
N VAL A 949 -11.00 31.36 4.23
CA VAL A 949 -10.48 32.45 5.04
C VAL A 949 -9.35 33.25 4.38
N ARG A 950 -9.14 33.12 3.06
CA ARG A 950 -8.38 34.11 2.27
C ARG A 950 -8.94 35.53 2.48
N ASN A 951 -8.06 36.52 2.53
CA ASN A 951 -8.37 37.92 2.84
C ASN A 951 -9.29 38.07 4.07
N THR A 952 -9.05 37.23 5.08
CA THR A 952 -9.79 37.23 6.34
C THR A 952 -8.80 37.07 7.49
N LEU A 953 -8.77 38.03 8.39
CA LEU A 953 -8.10 37.89 9.68
C LEU A 953 -9.00 37.04 10.58
N VAL A 954 -8.53 35.83 10.89
CA VAL A 954 -9.17 34.90 11.82
C VAL A 954 -8.45 34.99 13.17
N THR A 955 -9.16 35.26 14.24
CA THR A 955 -8.62 35.29 15.62
C THR A 955 -9.22 34.18 16.44
N TYR A 956 -8.40 33.24 16.89
CA TYR A 956 -8.77 32.14 17.76
C TYR A 956 -8.58 32.59 19.21
N ASN A 957 -9.63 33.06 19.87
CA ASN A 957 -9.62 33.43 21.29
C ASN A 957 -9.96 32.19 22.13
N ARG A 958 -8.93 31.51 22.60
CA ARG A 958 -9.03 30.23 23.33
C ARG A 958 -9.40 30.44 24.80
N GLU A 959 -9.25 31.65 25.32
CA GLU A 959 -9.65 32.08 26.67
C GLU A 959 -11.17 32.25 26.77
N ASN A 960 -11.76 32.96 25.80
CA ASN A 960 -13.20 33.24 25.76
C ASN A 960 -13.99 32.22 24.91
N SER A 961 -13.34 31.19 24.37
CA SER A 961 -13.97 30.18 23.51
C SER A 961 -14.68 30.79 22.29
N THR A 962 -14.04 31.74 21.61
CA THR A 962 -14.58 32.40 20.40
C THR A 962 -13.59 32.43 19.25
N ILE A 963 -14.12 32.40 18.03
CA ILE A 963 -13.37 32.61 16.79
C ILE A 963 -13.92 33.88 16.12
N GLY A 964 -13.06 34.89 16.01
CA GLY A 964 -13.35 36.15 15.33
C GLY A 964 -12.94 36.10 13.86
N PHE A 965 -13.70 36.77 13.00
CA PHE A 965 -13.44 36.92 11.57
C PHE A 965 -13.55 38.39 11.17
N TRP A 966 -12.56 38.89 10.44
CA TRP A 966 -12.56 40.26 9.90
C TRP A 966 -12.01 40.28 8.48
N LYS A 967 -12.82 40.68 7.50
CA LYS A 967 -12.39 40.77 6.09
C LYS A 967 -11.39 41.91 5.92
N THR A 968 -10.23 41.60 5.34
CA THR A 968 -9.12 42.54 5.19
C THR A 968 -8.11 42.04 4.16
N ASN A 969 -7.34 42.94 3.55
CA ASN A 969 -6.25 42.56 2.66
C ASN A 969 -5.07 42.04 3.49
N CYS A 970 -4.97 40.73 3.67
CA CYS A 970 -3.93 40.11 4.51
C CYS A 970 -2.51 40.37 4.00
N SER A 971 -2.34 40.54 2.68
CA SER A 971 -1.06 40.82 2.03
C SER A 971 -0.59 42.27 2.25
N GLU A 972 -1.51 43.18 2.61
CA GLU A 972 -1.21 44.52 3.13
C GLU A 972 -1.15 44.56 4.65
N LEU A 973 -1.92 43.72 5.36
CA LEU A 973 -1.91 43.66 6.82
C LEU A 973 -0.50 43.39 7.37
N TRP A 974 0.30 42.52 6.72
CA TRP A 974 1.70 42.33 7.09
C TRP A 974 2.52 43.63 7.07
N LYS A 975 2.33 44.46 6.03
CA LYS A 975 2.98 45.77 5.91
C LYS A 975 2.51 46.72 7.02
N ASN A 976 1.21 46.72 7.31
CA ASN A 976 0.59 47.62 8.28
C ASN A 976 0.83 47.22 9.75
N LEU A 977 1.10 45.94 10.02
CA LEU A 977 1.53 45.45 11.34
C LEU A 977 2.87 46.05 11.82
N HIS A 978 3.65 46.63 10.90
CA HIS A 978 4.87 47.39 11.21
C HIS A 978 4.60 48.89 11.43
N TYR A 979 3.42 49.40 11.09
CA TYR A 979 3.06 50.83 11.10
C TYR A 979 2.11 51.25 12.24
N LEU A 980 1.76 50.34 13.16
CA LEU A 980 1.01 50.68 14.39
C LEU A 980 1.88 51.33 15.49
N SER A 981 3.03 51.89 15.11
CA SER A 981 3.76 52.92 15.85
C SER A 981 4.26 53.99 14.85
N PRO A 982 4.18 55.29 15.15
CA PRO A 982 4.17 56.33 14.11
C PRO A 982 5.55 56.95 13.74
N ALA A 983 5.56 57.60 12.56
CA ALA A 983 6.49 58.65 12.06
C ALA A 983 7.55 58.21 11.00
N PRO A 984 8.18 59.14 10.21
CA PRO A 984 7.82 59.34 8.79
C PRO A 984 9.00 59.22 7.75
N PRO A 985 8.73 59.29 6.42
CA PRO A 985 9.68 58.94 5.34
C PRO A 985 10.50 60.14 4.77
N PRO A 986 11.53 59.91 3.91
CA PRO A 986 11.33 60.19 2.46
C PRO A 986 12.20 59.42 1.39
N ALA A 987 11.59 59.22 0.21
CA ALA A 987 12.10 59.42 -1.18
C ALA A 987 13.20 58.50 -1.86
N PRO A 988 13.23 58.38 -3.23
CA PRO A 988 13.70 57.16 -3.93
C PRO A 988 14.61 57.31 -5.21
N LEU A 989 14.92 56.15 -5.86
CA LEU A 989 15.38 55.91 -7.27
C LEU A 989 16.86 56.28 -7.63
N PRO A 990 17.46 55.81 -8.78
CA PRO A 990 16.90 55.09 -9.96
C PRO A 990 17.68 53.85 -10.49
N SER A 991 17.18 53.30 -11.61
CA SER A 991 17.61 52.14 -12.44
C SER A 991 18.69 52.42 -13.51
N HIS A 992 19.31 51.37 -14.08
CA HIS A 992 19.98 51.42 -15.41
C HIS A 992 19.82 50.11 -16.24
N VAL A 993 20.30 50.11 -17.49
CA VAL A 993 19.63 49.47 -18.66
C VAL A 993 20.62 49.07 -19.79
N LEU A 994 20.30 48.00 -20.55
CA LEU A 994 20.92 47.53 -21.83
C LEU A 994 22.40 47.03 -21.74
N ASN A 995 22.99 46.26 -22.68
CA ASN A 995 22.62 45.92 -24.06
C ASN A 995 23.16 44.55 -24.58
N THR A 996 22.89 44.23 -25.85
CA THR A 996 23.17 42.97 -26.59
C THR A 996 24.40 43.01 -27.53
N SER A 997 24.90 41.83 -27.97
CA SER A 997 25.61 41.64 -29.26
C SER A 997 25.58 40.16 -29.74
N LYS A 998 25.91 39.90 -31.02
CA LYS A 998 25.59 38.69 -31.82
C LYS A 998 26.84 38.00 -32.41
N GLU A 999 26.58 36.94 -33.20
CA GLU A 999 27.34 36.34 -34.35
C GLU A 999 28.07 35.02 -34.04
N VAL A 1000 27.80 33.85 -34.65
CA VAL A 1000 27.47 33.35 -36.02
C VAL A 1000 28.72 32.74 -36.72
N PRO A 1001 28.66 31.47 -37.22
CA PRO A 1001 29.81 30.77 -37.80
C PRO A 1001 29.91 30.86 -39.34
N PRO A 1002 31.08 30.55 -39.95
CA PRO A 1002 31.29 30.52 -41.40
C PRO A 1002 31.16 29.11 -42.05
N PRO A 1003 31.11 29.01 -43.41
CA PRO A 1003 30.44 27.89 -44.11
C PRO A 1003 31.27 27.20 -45.23
N GLY A 1004 30.65 26.25 -45.95
CA GLY A 1004 30.84 26.14 -47.42
C GLY A 1004 31.38 24.81 -47.98
N SER A 1005 30.59 24.15 -48.84
CA SER A 1005 30.95 22.99 -49.67
C SER A 1005 31.60 23.39 -51.01
N PRO A 1006 32.09 22.43 -51.82
CA PRO A 1006 31.45 22.21 -53.14
C PRO A 1006 31.49 20.77 -53.71
N SER A 1007 30.85 20.59 -54.88
CA SER A 1007 30.76 19.36 -55.71
C SER A 1007 31.00 19.73 -57.22
N VAL A 1008 31.07 18.85 -58.25
CA VAL A 1008 30.43 17.52 -58.41
C VAL A 1008 31.27 16.35 -59.01
N PRO A 1009 31.30 16.06 -60.34
CA PRO A 1009 30.72 14.77 -60.78
C PRO A 1009 31.64 13.81 -61.57
N PHE A 1010 31.33 12.50 -61.58
CA PHE A 1010 30.91 11.70 -62.77
C PHE A 1010 30.62 10.21 -62.45
N LEU A 1011 30.08 9.48 -63.44
CA LEU A 1011 29.48 8.13 -63.32
C LEU A 1011 30.48 6.96 -63.30
N SER A 1012 30.13 5.88 -62.59
CA SER A 1012 29.98 4.50 -63.15
C SER A 1012 29.42 3.54 -62.08
N GLY A 1013 28.64 2.53 -62.50
CA GLY A 1013 27.89 1.66 -61.58
C GLY A 1013 28.74 0.53 -60.98
N GLU A 1014 28.49 0.20 -59.70
CA GLU A 1014 29.06 -0.97 -59.03
C GLU A 1014 28.44 -2.26 -59.57
N PHE A 1015 29.24 -3.09 -60.25
CA PHE A 1015 28.91 -4.48 -60.51
C PHE A 1015 29.52 -5.35 -59.41
N GLN A 1016 28.70 -6.12 -58.71
CA GLN A 1016 29.18 -7.14 -57.76
C GLN A 1016 29.62 -8.37 -58.53
N VAL A 1017 30.88 -8.79 -58.37
CA VAL A 1017 31.44 -9.97 -59.05
C VAL A 1017 31.32 -11.19 -58.14
N GLY A 1018 30.70 -12.26 -58.62
CA GLY A 1018 30.44 -13.48 -57.86
C GLY A 1018 31.57 -14.50 -57.94
N VAL A 1019 32.06 -14.75 -59.16
CA VAL A 1019 33.18 -15.64 -59.42
C VAL A 1019 33.86 -15.21 -60.73
N ILE A 1020 35.20 -15.31 -60.78
CA ILE A 1020 35.98 -15.13 -62.00
C ILE A 1020 36.46 -16.52 -62.43
N THR A 1021 36.14 -16.96 -63.64
CA THR A 1021 36.58 -18.27 -64.16
C THR A 1021 37.47 -18.12 -65.38
N PHE A 1022 38.49 -18.97 -65.51
CA PHE A 1022 39.37 -18.95 -66.68
C PHE A 1022 39.85 -20.35 -67.06
N ASN A 1023 40.08 -20.55 -68.36
CA ASN A 1023 40.62 -21.79 -68.92
C ASN A 1023 42.10 -21.59 -69.24
N MET A 1024 42.95 -22.47 -68.71
CA MET A 1024 44.39 -22.50 -68.94
C MET A 1024 44.76 -23.82 -69.62
N MET A 1025 45.47 -23.73 -70.75
CA MET A 1025 46.14 -24.86 -71.40
C MET A 1025 47.61 -24.87 -70.99
N LEU A 1026 48.15 -26.02 -70.59
CA LEU A 1026 49.53 -26.20 -70.12
C LEU A 1026 50.25 -27.24 -70.96
N HIS A 1027 51.35 -26.84 -71.60
CA HIS A 1027 52.19 -27.71 -72.42
C HIS A 1027 53.43 -28.16 -71.62
N VAL A 1028 53.44 -29.41 -71.16
CA VAL A 1028 54.49 -29.94 -70.26
C VAL A 1028 55.52 -30.76 -71.04
N ASN A 1029 56.77 -30.29 -71.08
CA ASN A 1029 57.77 -30.74 -72.04
C ASN A 1029 58.49 -32.07 -71.68
N LYS A 1030 57.86 -32.97 -70.90
CA LYS A 1030 58.39 -34.32 -70.57
C LYS A 1030 57.36 -35.27 -69.94
N SER A 1031 57.26 -36.48 -70.49
CA SER A 1031 56.21 -37.49 -70.24
C SER A 1031 56.32 -38.29 -68.93
N SER A 1032 56.86 -37.72 -67.85
CA SER A 1032 57.00 -38.41 -66.54
C SER A 1032 56.83 -37.54 -65.30
N VAL A 1033 56.24 -36.33 -65.43
CA VAL A 1033 55.87 -35.49 -64.28
C VAL A 1033 54.37 -35.59 -64.02
N LYS A 1034 53.99 -35.97 -62.79
CA LYS A 1034 52.59 -36.02 -62.36
C LYS A 1034 52.18 -34.62 -61.89
N LEU A 1035 51.27 -33.96 -62.62
CA LEU A 1035 50.90 -32.56 -62.35
C LEU A 1035 50.28 -32.42 -60.95
N ASN A 1036 50.95 -31.68 -60.05
CA ASN A 1036 50.44 -31.41 -58.70
C ASN A 1036 49.51 -30.18 -58.72
N ILE A 1037 48.22 -30.44 -58.89
CA ILE A 1037 47.19 -29.39 -59.06
C ILE A 1037 47.11 -28.46 -57.84
N THR A 1038 47.28 -28.97 -56.62
CA THR A 1038 47.24 -28.16 -55.39
C THR A 1038 48.38 -27.16 -55.32
N GLU A 1039 49.60 -27.60 -55.67
CA GLU A 1039 50.77 -26.73 -55.71
C GLU A 1039 50.66 -25.68 -56.84
N LEU A 1040 50.11 -26.06 -57.99
CA LEU A 1040 49.81 -25.10 -59.06
C LEU A 1040 48.75 -24.06 -58.64
N ALA A 1041 47.76 -24.45 -57.83
CA ALA A 1041 46.76 -23.53 -57.27
C ALA A 1041 47.39 -22.52 -56.30
N GLU A 1042 48.35 -22.95 -55.47
CA GLU A 1042 49.11 -22.07 -54.57
C GLU A 1042 49.94 -21.02 -55.34
N PHE A 1043 50.62 -21.42 -56.42
CA PHE A 1043 51.34 -20.47 -57.29
C PHE A 1043 50.38 -19.47 -57.97
N ILE A 1044 49.27 -19.93 -58.53
CA ILE A 1044 48.27 -19.06 -59.16
C ILE A 1044 47.67 -18.07 -58.14
N ALA A 1045 47.40 -18.51 -56.92
CA ALA A 1045 46.89 -17.63 -55.87
C ALA A 1045 47.90 -16.53 -55.49
N ASN A 1046 49.17 -16.88 -55.38
CA ASN A 1046 50.24 -15.95 -55.01
C ASN A 1046 50.50 -14.88 -56.09
N GLU A 1047 50.55 -15.27 -57.37
CA GLU A 1047 50.75 -14.33 -58.50
C GLU A 1047 49.56 -13.37 -58.70
N LEU A 1048 48.35 -13.82 -58.37
CA LEU A 1048 47.11 -13.03 -58.42
C LEU A 1048 46.81 -12.29 -57.10
N GLU A 1049 47.70 -12.34 -56.11
CA GLU A 1049 47.58 -11.71 -54.79
C GLU A 1049 46.26 -12.04 -54.04
N VAL A 1050 45.78 -13.28 -54.16
CA VAL A 1050 44.57 -13.80 -53.48
C VAL A 1050 44.90 -14.94 -52.52
N SER A 1051 43.99 -15.23 -51.58
CA SER A 1051 44.15 -16.40 -50.72
C SER A 1051 44.06 -17.70 -51.54
N VAL A 1052 44.88 -18.70 -51.19
CA VAL A 1052 44.79 -20.06 -51.75
C VAL A 1052 43.37 -20.65 -51.56
N SER A 1053 42.67 -20.30 -50.47
CA SER A 1053 41.28 -20.72 -50.22
C SER A 1053 40.26 -20.17 -51.21
N GLN A 1054 40.64 -19.19 -52.05
CA GLN A 1054 39.76 -18.60 -53.07
C GLN A 1054 39.92 -19.25 -54.44
N VAL A 1055 41.01 -19.99 -54.69
CA VAL A 1055 41.37 -20.53 -56.03
C VAL A 1055 41.01 -22.01 -56.11
N HIS A 1056 40.05 -22.34 -56.97
CA HIS A 1056 39.52 -23.69 -57.13
C HIS A 1056 39.61 -24.18 -58.58
N VAL A 1057 39.88 -25.47 -58.77
CA VAL A 1057 39.70 -26.14 -60.08
C VAL A 1057 38.24 -26.59 -60.22
N LEU A 1058 37.58 -26.14 -61.29
CA LEU A 1058 36.24 -26.58 -61.67
C LEU A 1058 36.27 -27.83 -62.55
N ASN A 1059 37.26 -27.94 -63.46
CA ASN A 1059 37.42 -29.09 -64.33
C ASN A 1059 38.89 -29.26 -64.75
N PHE A 1060 39.31 -30.50 -64.95
CA PHE A 1060 40.67 -30.88 -65.34
C PHE A 1060 40.61 -32.01 -66.37
N THR A 1061 41.26 -31.80 -67.52
CA THR A 1061 41.33 -32.79 -68.60
C THR A 1061 42.78 -32.95 -69.05
N SER A 1062 43.30 -34.16 -69.02
CA SER A 1062 44.67 -34.49 -69.45
C SER A 1062 44.67 -35.11 -70.85
N GLY A 1063 45.34 -34.47 -71.81
CA GLY A 1063 45.77 -35.09 -73.06
C GLY A 1063 47.13 -35.80 -72.92
N GLU A 1064 47.69 -36.27 -74.04
CA GLU A 1064 49.00 -36.97 -74.04
C GLU A 1064 50.20 -36.03 -73.81
N THR A 1065 50.08 -34.75 -74.17
CA THR A 1065 51.12 -33.71 -73.97
C THR A 1065 50.61 -32.42 -73.32
N ASP A 1066 49.29 -32.18 -73.36
CA ASP A 1066 48.67 -30.91 -73.01
C ASP A 1066 47.62 -31.10 -71.91
N PHE A 1067 47.57 -30.22 -70.91
CA PHE A 1067 46.58 -30.22 -69.84
C PHE A 1067 45.62 -29.03 -69.95
N PHE A 1068 44.32 -29.28 -69.94
CA PHE A 1068 43.28 -28.26 -69.94
C PHE A 1068 42.68 -28.16 -68.54
N ILE A 1069 42.87 -27.00 -67.89
CA ILE A 1069 42.41 -26.75 -66.52
C ILE A 1069 41.50 -25.52 -66.50
N ARG A 1070 40.29 -25.70 -65.96
CA ARG A 1070 39.35 -24.61 -65.71
C ARG A 1070 39.41 -24.20 -64.25
N TRP A 1071 39.82 -22.96 -64.00
CA TRP A 1071 39.97 -22.35 -62.69
C TRP A 1071 38.80 -21.44 -62.37
N ALA A 1072 38.56 -21.25 -61.07
CA ALA A 1072 37.60 -20.31 -60.51
C ALA A 1072 38.18 -19.61 -59.29
N ILE A 1073 37.99 -18.29 -59.23
CA ILE A 1073 38.36 -17.43 -58.11
C ILE A 1073 37.08 -16.94 -57.46
N PHE A 1074 36.88 -17.31 -56.20
CA PHE A 1074 35.73 -16.94 -55.38
C PHE A 1074 36.05 -15.77 -54.43
N PRO A 1075 35.04 -15.12 -53.82
CA PRO A 1075 35.24 -14.12 -52.77
C PRO A 1075 35.97 -14.75 -51.56
N ALA A 1076 36.71 -13.93 -50.82
CA ALA A 1076 37.30 -14.37 -49.54
C ALA A 1076 36.20 -14.78 -48.55
N ASP A 1077 36.51 -15.71 -47.63
CA ASP A 1077 35.53 -16.37 -46.74
C ASP A 1077 34.68 -15.41 -45.85
N SER A 1078 35.09 -14.15 -45.72
CA SER A 1078 34.38 -13.09 -44.99
C SER A 1078 33.58 -12.11 -45.87
N ALA A 1079 33.58 -12.27 -47.20
CA ALA A 1079 33.00 -11.35 -48.17
C ALA A 1079 31.97 -12.03 -49.10
N GLY A 1080 30.90 -11.32 -49.45
CA GLY A 1080 29.81 -11.85 -50.29
C GLY A 1080 30.00 -11.71 -51.81
N TYR A 1081 31.03 -10.97 -52.24
CA TYR A 1081 31.37 -10.71 -53.65
C TYR A 1081 32.83 -10.23 -53.74
N ILE A 1082 33.46 -10.36 -54.90
CA ILE A 1082 34.77 -9.77 -55.22
C ILE A 1082 34.55 -8.29 -55.56
N SER A 1083 35.36 -7.40 -54.97
CA SER A 1083 35.24 -5.95 -55.22
C SER A 1083 35.58 -5.61 -56.69
N ASN A 1084 34.97 -4.58 -57.25
CA ASN A 1084 35.16 -4.23 -58.66
C ASN A 1084 36.63 -3.85 -58.97
N SER A 1085 37.33 -3.21 -58.03
CA SER A 1085 38.78 -2.92 -58.15
C SER A 1085 39.63 -4.18 -58.11
N THR A 1086 39.38 -5.09 -57.17
CA THR A 1086 40.09 -6.38 -57.07
C THR A 1086 39.84 -7.26 -58.30
N ALA A 1087 38.60 -7.30 -58.79
CA ALA A 1087 38.23 -8.06 -59.98
C ALA A 1087 38.95 -7.52 -61.22
N MET A 1088 39.01 -6.19 -61.40
CA MET A 1088 39.73 -5.59 -62.52
C MET A 1088 41.24 -5.82 -62.47
N ASP A 1089 41.87 -5.81 -61.28
CA ASP A 1089 43.30 -6.11 -61.14
C ASP A 1089 43.61 -7.57 -61.56
N ILE A 1090 42.85 -8.53 -61.04
CA ILE A 1090 42.94 -9.96 -61.41
C ILE A 1090 42.73 -10.15 -62.93
N ILE A 1091 41.74 -9.48 -63.51
CA ILE A 1091 41.45 -9.55 -64.96
C ILE A 1091 42.59 -8.94 -65.80
N SER A 1092 43.24 -7.86 -65.32
CA SER A 1092 44.36 -7.22 -66.02
C SER A 1092 45.57 -8.16 -66.07
N ARG A 1093 46.00 -8.67 -64.91
CA ARG A 1093 47.14 -9.61 -64.79
C ARG A 1093 46.94 -10.87 -65.66
N LEU A 1094 45.72 -11.40 -65.71
CA LEU A 1094 45.38 -12.54 -66.57
C LEU A 1094 45.38 -12.19 -68.06
N LYS A 1095 44.98 -10.98 -68.46
CA LYS A 1095 44.96 -10.58 -69.88
C LYS A 1095 46.33 -10.18 -70.43
N GLU A 1096 47.25 -9.73 -69.59
CA GLU A 1096 48.60 -9.30 -69.99
C GLU A 1096 49.60 -10.47 -70.08
N HIS A 1097 49.15 -11.71 -69.83
CA HIS A 1097 49.94 -12.95 -69.87
C HIS A 1097 51.10 -13.02 -68.85
N ASP A 1098 50.94 -12.36 -67.69
CA ASP A 1098 52.05 -12.09 -66.75
C ASP A 1098 52.16 -13.10 -65.57
N LEU A 1099 51.45 -14.23 -65.61
CA LEU A 1099 51.60 -15.33 -64.63
C LEU A 1099 52.97 -16.03 -64.79
N GLN A 1100 53.90 -15.84 -63.86
CA GLN A 1100 55.22 -16.50 -63.92
C GLN A 1100 55.19 -17.90 -63.30
N LEU A 1101 54.74 -18.89 -64.07
CA LEU A 1101 54.78 -20.29 -63.64
C LEU A 1101 56.22 -20.85 -63.66
N PRO A 1102 56.67 -21.56 -62.60
CA PRO A 1102 57.98 -22.24 -62.60
C PRO A 1102 58.15 -23.22 -63.76
N GLU A 1103 59.35 -23.28 -64.36
CA GLU A 1103 59.66 -24.06 -65.58
C GLU A 1103 59.16 -25.51 -65.59
N LYS A 1104 59.05 -26.14 -64.41
CA LYS A 1104 58.52 -27.51 -64.24
C LYS A 1104 57.07 -27.70 -64.72
N PHE A 1105 56.29 -26.62 -64.81
CA PHE A 1105 54.91 -26.63 -65.33
C PHE A 1105 54.83 -26.34 -66.83
N GLY A 1106 55.94 -26.01 -67.49
CA GLY A 1106 56.00 -25.71 -68.92
C GLY A 1106 55.37 -24.37 -69.29
N SER A 1107 55.14 -24.16 -70.59
CA SER A 1107 54.49 -22.96 -71.10
C SER A 1107 52.97 -23.09 -71.03
N TYR A 1108 52.28 -22.05 -70.58
CA TYR A 1108 50.82 -22.00 -70.53
C TYR A 1108 50.24 -21.03 -71.56
N GLN A 1109 48.99 -21.27 -71.95
CA GLN A 1109 48.18 -20.35 -72.74
C GLN A 1109 46.82 -20.18 -72.05
N LEU A 1110 46.41 -18.93 -71.83
CA LEU A 1110 45.05 -18.60 -71.39
C LEU A 1110 44.12 -18.64 -72.61
N VAL A 1111 43.05 -19.43 -72.49
CA VAL A 1111 42.14 -19.78 -73.60
C VAL A 1111 40.83 -18.98 -73.53
N GLU A 1112 40.31 -18.77 -72.32
CA GLU A 1112 39.02 -18.12 -72.08
C GLU A 1112 39.03 -17.50 -70.67
N LEU A 1113 38.45 -16.32 -70.49
CA LEU A 1113 38.29 -15.63 -69.21
C LEU A 1113 36.87 -15.08 -69.13
N ASN A 1114 36.12 -15.46 -68.10
CA ASN A 1114 34.72 -15.12 -67.92
C ASN A 1114 34.44 -14.63 -66.50
N VAL A 1115 33.57 -13.62 -66.36
CA VAL A 1115 33.26 -12.97 -65.09
C VAL A 1115 31.76 -13.10 -64.83
N GLU A 1116 31.39 -13.78 -63.74
CA GLU A 1116 30.00 -14.11 -63.45
C GLU A 1116 29.50 -13.32 -62.21
N PRO A 1117 28.27 -12.79 -62.24
CA PRO A 1117 27.67 -12.11 -61.09
C PRO A 1117 27.33 -13.13 -59.97
N PRO A 1118 27.17 -12.69 -58.71
CA PRO A 1118 26.84 -13.58 -57.60
C PRO A 1118 25.52 -14.31 -57.86
N LEU A 1119 25.58 -15.65 -57.84
CA LEU A 1119 24.44 -16.54 -58.05
C LEU A 1119 23.34 -16.25 -57.02
N LYS A 1120 22.28 -15.56 -57.45
CA LYS A 1120 21.01 -15.50 -56.71
C LYS A 1120 20.41 -16.90 -56.65
N LYS A 1121 20.69 -17.63 -55.57
CA LYS A 1121 19.97 -18.87 -55.23
C LYS A 1121 18.47 -18.59 -55.24
N THR A 1122 17.72 -19.44 -55.91
CA THR A 1122 16.26 -19.38 -55.94
C THR A 1122 15.72 -19.65 -54.53
N TRP A 1123 14.85 -18.74 -54.07
CA TRP A 1123 14.32 -18.71 -52.71
C TRP A 1123 13.69 -20.05 -52.26
N MET A 1124 13.14 -20.85 -53.18
CA MET A 1124 12.57 -22.16 -52.86
C MET A 1124 13.61 -23.24 -52.51
N GLU A 1125 14.77 -23.28 -53.16
CA GLU A 1125 15.73 -24.38 -52.94
C GLU A 1125 16.51 -24.21 -51.63
N GLN A 1126 16.85 -22.97 -51.30
CA GLN A 1126 17.57 -22.65 -50.05
C GLN A 1126 16.69 -22.73 -48.80
N HIS A 1127 15.37 -22.86 -48.98
CA HIS A 1127 14.39 -22.90 -47.89
C HIS A 1127 13.48 -24.14 -47.93
N PHE A 1128 13.75 -25.17 -48.73
CA PHE A 1128 12.87 -26.37 -48.78
C PHE A 1128 12.61 -26.98 -47.39
N TRP A 1129 13.65 -27.13 -46.57
CA TRP A 1129 13.52 -27.59 -45.18
C TRP A 1129 12.87 -26.53 -44.26
N SER A 1130 13.15 -25.25 -44.47
CA SER A 1130 12.52 -24.14 -43.75
C SER A 1130 11.02 -24.02 -44.05
N ILE A 1131 10.60 -24.26 -45.28
CA ILE A 1131 9.22 -24.25 -45.76
C ILE A 1131 8.49 -25.50 -45.27
N MET A 1132 9.17 -26.63 -45.14
CA MET A 1132 8.62 -27.82 -44.47
C MET A 1132 8.42 -27.61 -42.96
N THR A 1133 9.37 -26.98 -42.25
CA THR A 1133 9.20 -26.66 -40.82
C THR A 1133 8.21 -25.53 -40.59
N ILE A 1134 8.18 -24.51 -41.45
CA ILE A 1134 7.14 -23.46 -41.47
C ILE A 1134 5.79 -24.08 -41.85
N GLY A 1135 5.72 -25.05 -42.75
CA GLY A 1135 4.48 -25.74 -43.11
C GLY A 1135 3.92 -26.58 -41.96
N LEU A 1136 4.78 -27.26 -41.20
CA LEU A 1136 4.42 -27.95 -39.96
C LEU A 1136 4.05 -26.96 -38.84
N ALA A 1137 4.79 -25.86 -38.70
CA ALA A 1137 4.46 -24.82 -37.72
C ALA A 1137 3.18 -24.08 -38.08
N VAL A 1138 2.91 -23.80 -39.36
CA VAL A 1138 1.69 -23.16 -39.86
C VAL A 1138 0.51 -24.12 -39.81
N THR A 1139 0.66 -25.41 -40.08
CA THR A 1139 -0.44 -26.37 -39.84
C THR A 1139 -0.71 -26.58 -38.35
N LEU A 1140 0.31 -26.52 -37.48
CA LEU A 1140 0.12 -26.50 -36.03
C LEU A 1140 -0.53 -25.19 -35.56
N VAL A 1141 -0.10 -24.03 -36.06
CA VAL A 1141 -0.62 -22.70 -35.71
C VAL A 1141 -2.01 -22.48 -36.30
N VAL A 1142 -2.31 -22.96 -37.51
CA VAL A 1142 -3.65 -22.95 -38.11
C VAL A 1142 -4.54 -23.99 -37.45
N GLY A 1143 -4.02 -25.15 -37.03
CA GLY A 1143 -4.76 -26.11 -36.20
C GLY A 1143 -5.10 -25.54 -34.81
N LEU A 1144 -4.14 -24.87 -34.17
CA LEU A 1144 -4.33 -24.17 -32.91
C LEU A 1144 -5.18 -22.91 -33.07
N ALA A 1145 -5.11 -22.18 -34.17
CA ALA A 1145 -5.92 -21.00 -34.44
C ALA A 1145 -7.34 -21.38 -34.89
N ALA A 1146 -7.53 -22.48 -35.62
CA ALA A 1146 -8.83 -23.08 -35.89
C ALA A 1146 -9.44 -23.64 -34.60
N GLY A 1147 -8.64 -24.30 -33.76
CA GLY A 1147 -9.03 -24.71 -32.40
C GLY A 1147 -9.39 -23.52 -31.51
N SER A 1148 -8.62 -22.44 -31.57
CA SER A 1148 -8.85 -21.19 -30.81
C SER A 1148 -10.06 -20.43 -31.32
N THR A 1149 -10.24 -20.30 -32.64
CA THR A 1149 -11.43 -19.65 -33.22
C THR A 1149 -12.67 -20.52 -33.07
N TRP A 1150 -12.57 -21.85 -33.11
CA TRP A 1150 -13.66 -22.76 -32.74
C TRP A 1150 -13.97 -22.68 -31.24
N LEU A 1151 -12.98 -22.56 -30.36
CA LEU A 1151 -13.18 -22.32 -28.92
C LEU A 1151 -13.81 -20.95 -28.67
N ILE A 1152 -13.32 -19.87 -29.29
CA ILE A 1152 -13.88 -18.50 -29.20
C ILE A 1152 -15.29 -18.45 -29.78
N TRP A 1153 -15.55 -19.12 -30.90
CA TRP A 1153 -16.87 -19.23 -31.52
C TRP A 1153 -17.83 -20.06 -30.64
N ARG A 1154 -17.35 -21.15 -30.02
CA ARG A 1154 -18.11 -21.96 -29.06
C ARG A 1154 -18.34 -21.23 -27.73
N TYR A 1155 -17.44 -20.35 -27.34
CA TYR A 1155 -17.60 -19.44 -26.18
C TYR A 1155 -18.67 -18.39 -26.49
N ARG A 1156 -18.55 -17.68 -27.63
CA ARG A 1156 -19.57 -16.74 -28.13
C ARG A 1156 -20.94 -17.38 -28.36
N ARG A 1157 -21.01 -18.66 -28.77
CA ARG A 1157 -22.27 -19.41 -28.88
C ARG A 1157 -22.85 -19.88 -27.54
N ARG A 1158 -22.10 -19.80 -26.43
CA ARG A 1158 -22.59 -20.04 -25.06
C ARG A 1158 -22.94 -18.74 -24.32
N ASP A 1159 -22.27 -17.63 -24.63
CA ASP A 1159 -22.67 -16.28 -24.16
C ASP A 1159 -23.94 -15.74 -24.86
N MET A 1160 -24.42 -16.40 -25.93
CA MET A 1160 -25.63 -16.00 -26.67
C MET A 1160 -26.93 -16.71 -26.23
N SER A 1161 -26.99 -17.19 -24.98
CA SER A 1161 -28.26 -17.59 -24.35
C SER A 1161 -28.42 -16.91 -22.99
N SER A 1162 -29.37 -15.96 -22.95
CA SER A 1162 -29.91 -15.22 -21.79
C SER A 1162 -28.92 -14.43 -20.92
N TYR A 1163 -28.68 -13.16 -21.31
CA TYR A 1163 -28.60 -12.06 -20.35
C TYR A 1163 -29.22 -10.79 -20.98
N GLU A 1164 -30.38 -10.35 -20.47
CA GLU A 1164 -30.97 -9.07 -20.84
C GLU A 1164 -30.34 -7.92 -20.02
N PRO A 1165 -29.98 -6.79 -20.64
CA PRO A 1165 -29.50 -5.62 -19.91
C PRO A 1165 -30.65 -4.73 -19.44
N VAL A 1166 -31.06 -4.89 -18.18
CA VAL A 1166 -31.81 -3.85 -17.45
C VAL A 1166 -30.79 -2.88 -16.85
N GLY A 1167 -30.88 -1.56 -17.01
CA GLY A 1167 -31.75 -0.76 -17.87
C GLY A 1167 -31.39 0.71 -17.69
N VAL A 1168 -31.10 1.44 -18.77
CA VAL A 1168 -30.81 2.89 -18.72
C VAL A 1168 -32.13 3.65 -18.65
N VAL A 1169 -32.28 4.53 -17.65
CA VAL A 1169 -33.48 5.38 -17.51
C VAL A 1169 -33.48 6.48 -18.57
N GLY A 1170 -34.41 6.38 -19.52
CA GLY A 1170 -34.93 7.47 -20.33
C GLY A 1170 -36.07 8.23 -19.62
N PRO A 1171 -36.54 9.36 -20.19
CA PRO A 1171 -37.20 10.43 -19.43
C PRO A 1171 -38.65 10.17 -19.01
N GLU A 1172 -39.12 11.06 -18.12
CA GLU A 1172 -40.46 11.11 -17.50
C GLU A 1172 -41.63 11.05 -18.49
N GLN A 1173 -42.70 10.33 -18.13
CA GLN A 1173 -44.05 10.70 -18.53
C GLN A 1173 -45.12 10.27 -17.49
N GLU A 1174 -45.69 11.28 -16.84
CA GLU A 1174 -47.05 11.46 -16.30
C GLU A 1174 -47.82 10.36 -15.50
N LEU A 1175 -48.09 10.74 -14.23
CA LEU A 1175 -49.41 10.77 -13.55
C LEU A 1175 -50.25 9.50 -13.25
N GLN A 1176 -50.31 9.17 -11.94
CA GLN A 1176 -51.52 8.88 -11.12
C GLN A 1176 -52.40 7.63 -11.45
N PRO A 1177 -53.34 7.24 -10.56
CA PRO A 1177 -53.13 6.86 -9.15
C PRO A 1177 -53.88 5.55 -8.75
N ILE A 1178 -53.53 4.97 -7.61
CA ILE A 1178 -54.41 4.32 -6.58
C ILE A 1178 -53.53 3.82 -5.43
#